data_AF-A0A6A6MLN6-F1
#
_entry.id   AF-A0A6A6MLN6-F1
#
_cell.length_a   1.000
_cell.length_b   1.000
_cell.length_c   1.000
_cell.angle_alpha   90.00
_cell.angle_beta   90.00
_cell.angle_gamma   90.00
#
_symmetry.space_group_name_H-M   'P 1'
#
loop_
_entity.id
_entity.type
_entity.pdbx_description
1 polymer ?
#
loop_
_entity_poly.entity_id
_entity_poly.type
_entity_poly.pdbx_seq_one_letter_code
_entity_poly.pdbx_strand_id
1 'polypeptide(L)'
;MATKPSTWFLSQSFTALNYKQTNMRFSLPSHRLLPASCKMRHRNLSSSQHKRQQLKKASPEQPPITAGFHSSGGADDGDDNDSETEDASLHSVPSLNLDVVSNEEVVDASVDVEHVQHAGAKDMEKNADLEHVQDVDAKDLHSLTQEMKSLGIDGSEKLSIIPDEMKPLNSTIQKLSEELNTLRTENTSLKNDIEALKGELSNVKDTDERVITLEKECMLLESSLKDLESKLSVSQEDVSKLSSLKVECKDLWEKVENLQALLDKATKQADQAILVLQQNQELWKKVDKLEESLEEANIYKLSSEKLQQYNELMQQKIKLLEERLKQSDEEIHSYVLLYQESVLEFQDTLNTLKEESKKKALDEPVDDMPWEFWSRLLLMIDGWLLENKLSIDDAKLLRDMVWKRESRIRDIYLECREKNEHEAVSMFLKLTSSPRSQALYVIHIAAEMAPVAKVGGLGDVVTGLGKALQKRGHLVEIILPKYDCMQYDGIGNLRALDVVLESYFDGKLYKNNIWVGIIEGLPVYFIEPLHPGKFFWRGHFYGEHDDFKRFSFFSRAALEFLLQAGKKPDVIHCHDWQTAFVAPLYWDIYAPKGLNSARICFTCHNFEYQGTAPASELASCGLDVQQLNRPDRMQDNSAHDRVNPIKGAVVFSNIVTTVSPTYAQEVRTSEGGRGLHSTLNFHAKKFIGILNGIDTDAWNPVTDTLLKVQYSANDLQGKAENKIATRRRLGLSTADARQPLVGCITRLVPQKGVHLIRHAIYRTLELGGQFLLLGSSPVAHIQMIAMRYGSIPIARKTGGLNDSVFDVDDDTIPLQFQNGYTFLNPDEKGVNSALERAFNYYRNNPEGWQQLVQKDMKIDFSWESSASQYEELYSKSVARQEQQQVSLNYRK
;
A
#
# COMPACT_ATOMS: atom_id res chain seq x y z
N MET A 1 19.44 23.78 53.07
CA MET A 1 18.92 24.91 53.88
C MET A 1 17.55 25.25 53.26
N ALA A 2 16.37 24.97 53.83
CA ALA A 2 15.88 25.03 55.23
C ALA A 2 15.88 26.49 55.76
N THR A 3 14.78 27.07 56.29
CA THR A 3 13.43 26.58 56.73
C THR A 3 12.30 27.51 56.21
N LYS A 4 11.05 27.09 55.93
CA LYS A 4 9.88 26.75 56.84
C LYS A 4 9.63 27.79 57.95
N PRO A 5 8.37 28.25 58.18
CA PRO A 5 7.15 27.48 58.59
C PRO A 5 6.09 27.31 57.45
N SER A 6 5.03 26.47 57.43
CA SER A 6 4.23 25.66 58.38
C SER A 6 3.10 26.42 59.15
N THR A 7 1.83 25.97 59.28
CA THR A 7 1.15 24.71 58.86
C THR A 7 -0.40 24.75 59.04
N TRP A 8 -1.12 23.82 58.37
CA TRP A 8 -2.41 23.17 58.80
C TRP A 8 -3.75 23.92 58.75
N PHE A 9 -4.94 23.27 58.85
CA PHE A 9 -5.52 22.04 58.23
C PHE A 9 -7.00 21.86 58.71
N LEU A 10 -7.75 20.91 58.10
CA LEU A 10 -9.05 20.34 58.54
C LEU A 10 -10.33 21.24 58.44
N SER A 11 -11.58 20.73 58.42
CA SER A 11 -12.18 19.49 57.83
C SER A 11 -13.72 19.42 58.05
N GLN A 12 -14.43 18.58 57.28
CA GLN A 12 -15.83 18.12 57.52
C GLN A 12 -16.93 19.20 57.32
N SER A 13 -18.23 18.93 57.10
CA SER A 13 -19.04 17.70 57.37
C SER A 13 -20.17 17.41 56.34
N PHE A 14 -20.39 16.10 56.12
CA PHE A 14 -21.68 15.38 55.97
C PHE A 14 -22.93 16.00 55.29
N THR A 15 -23.23 15.45 54.10
CA THR A 15 -24.50 14.80 53.68
C THR A 15 -25.90 15.41 53.95
N ALA A 16 -26.62 15.55 52.83
CA ALA A 16 -27.98 15.03 52.56
C ALA A 16 -29.21 15.55 53.33
N LEU A 17 -30.19 16.05 52.55
CA LEU A 17 -31.61 16.04 52.91
C LEU A 17 -32.45 15.82 51.64
N ASN A 18 -33.32 14.80 51.66
CA ASN A 18 -34.27 14.49 50.58
C ASN A 18 -35.54 15.37 50.71
N TYR A 19 -36.16 15.73 49.58
CA TYR A 19 -37.62 15.88 49.56
C TYR A 19 -38.25 15.47 48.21
N LYS A 20 -39.51 15.04 48.29
CA LYS A 20 -40.35 14.47 47.22
C LYS A 20 -41.12 15.59 46.49
N GLN A 21 -41.15 15.64 45.15
CA GLN A 21 -41.87 14.80 44.17
C GLN A 21 -43.26 15.36 43.81
N THR A 22 -43.43 15.83 42.57
CA THR A 22 -44.72 16.00 41.89
C THR A 22 -44.60 15.56 40.42
N ASN A 23 -45.68 14.98 39.87
CA ASN A 23 -45.71 14.46 38.50
C ASN A 23 -46.41 15.44 37.55
N MET A 24 -45.95 15.49 36.29
CA MET A 24 -46.85 15.61 35.14
C MET A 24 -46.45 14.61 34.06
N ARG A 25 -47.44 14.18 33.26
CA ARG A 25 -47.34 13.18 32.18
C ARG A 25 -48.36 13.53 31.09
N PHE A 26 -48.34 12.76 29.99
CA PHE A 26 -49.10 12.91 28.73
C PHE A 26 -48.45 13.87 27.72
N SER A 27 -48.39 13.55 26.42
CA SER A 27 -48.75 12.29 25.74
C SER A 27 -47.93 12.04 24.47
N LEU A 28 -47.89 10.78 24.03
CA LEU A 28 -47.37 10.32 22.74
C LEU A 28 -48.53 9.90 21.83
N PRO A 29 -48.52 10.25 20.53
CA PRO A 29 -49.26 9.53 19.51
C PRO A 29 -48.36 8.45 18.87
N SER A 30 -48.84 7.21 18.80
CA SER A 30 -48.14 6.09 18.17
C SER A 30 -48.99 5.47 17.07
N HIS A 31 -48.42 5.25 15.88
CA HIS A 31 -48.98 4.34 14.89
C HIS A 31 -47.93 3.34 14.42
N ARG A 32 -48.30 2.05 14.43
CA ARG A 32 -47.53 0.95 13.84
C ARG A 32 -47.93 0.77 12.37
N LEU A 33 -47.03 0.20 11.58
CA LEU A 33 -47.37 -0.85 10.62
C LEU A 33 -46.22 -1.86 10.53
N LEU A 34 -46.46 -3.03 9.92
CA LEU A 34 -45.64 -4.24 10.01
C LEU A 34 -44.86 -4.55 8.71
N PRO A 35 -43.88 -5.48 8.72
CA PRO A 35 -42.85 -5.55 7.68
C PRO A 35 -43.24 -6.38 6.45
N ALA A 36 -42.50 -6.17 5.35
CA ALA A 36 -42.52 -7.01 4.17
C ALA A 36 -41.14 -7.66 3.96
N SER A 37 -41.11 -8.97 3.68
CA SER A 37 -39.87 -9.71 3.38
C SER A 37 -39.69 -9.90 1.88
N CYS A 38 -38.44 -9.91 1.40
CA CYS A 38 -38.10 -10.72 0.24
C CYS A 38 -36.69 -11.30 0.37
N LYS A 39 -36.49 -12.50 -0.19
CA LYS A 39 -35.22 -13.25 -0.12
C LYS A 39 -34.43 -13.01 -1.41
N MET A 40 -33.18 -12.54 -1.32
CA MET A 40 -32.25 -12.73 -2.44
C MET A 40 -31.80 -14.19 -2.46
N ARG A 41 -32.02 -14.87 -3.59
CA ARG A 41 -31.50 -16.21 -3.89
C ARG A 41 -30.22 -16.09 -4.72
N HIS A 42 -29.25 -16.96 -4.46
CA HIS A 42 -28.15 -17.21 -5.40
C HIS A 42 -28.68 -17.64 -6.78
N ARG A 43 -27.96 -17.25 -7.84
CA ARG A 43 -27.59 -18.18 -8.91
C ARG A 43 -26.31 -17.74 -9.62
N ASN A 44 -25.54 -18.72 -10.09
CA ASN A 44 -24.30 -18.56 -10.83
C ASN A 44 -24.54 -18.74 -12.36
N LEU A 45 -23.50 -18.41 -13.13
CA LEU A 45 -23.08 -19.04 -14.39
C LEU A 45 -23.81 -18.73 -15.73
N SER A 46 -22.94 -18.37 -16.69
CA SER A 46 -22.79 -18.94 -18.05
C SER A 46 -23.77 -18.65 -19.20
N SER A 47 -23.25 -17.92 -20.20
CA SER A 47 -23.09 -18.31 -21.62
C SER A 47 -24.30 -18.61 -22.55
N SER A 48 -23.98 -18.71 -23.85
CA SER A 48 -24.86 -18.80 -25.05
C SER A 48 -25.66 -17.52 -25.37
N GLN A 49 -25.74 -16.95 -26.59
CA GLN A 49 -25.65 -17.36 -28.02
C GLN A 49 -26.99 -17.54 -28.76
N HIS A 50 -27.13 -16.74 -29.83
CA HIS A 50 -27.92 -16.98 -31.07
C HIS A 50 -29.45 -17.21 -31.04
N LYS A 51 -30.21 -16.17 -31.44
CA LYS A 51 -30.84 -16.03 -32.79
C LYS A 51 -31.73 -14.75 -32.86
N ARG A 52 -32.26 -14.25 -33.99
CA ARG A 52 -31.76 -13.99 -35.38
C ARG A 52 -32.97 -13.69 -36.30
N GLN A 53 -33.20 -12.42 -36.67
CA GLN A 53 -33.99 -11.95 -37.84
C GLN A 53 -33.74 -10.43 -37.95
N GLN A 54 -33.14 -9.84 -39.00
CA GLN A 54 -33.31 -9.85 -40.47
C GLN A 54 -34.49 -9.06 -41.02
N LEU A 55 -34.16 -7.94 -41.69
CA LEU A 55 -34.80 -7.43 -42.92
C LEU A 55 -33.69 -6.82 -43.81
N LYS A 56 -33.92 -6.71 -45.13
CA LYS A 56 -32.88 -6.41 -46.14
C LYS A 56 -33.21 -5.18 -47.01
N LYS A 57 -32.13 -4.63 -47.60
CA LYS A 57 -31.94 -4.00 -48.94
C LYS A 57 -31.62 -2.50 -48.91
N ALA A 58 -30.79 -1.94 -49.80
CA ALA A 58 -29.80 -2.51 -50.74
C ALA A 58 -28.80 -1.39 -51.21
N SER A 59 -27.67 -1.77 -51.81
CA SER A 59 -26.70 -0.86 -52.48
C SER A 59 -27.14 -0.53 -53.93
N PRO A 60 -26.50 0.44 -54.62
CA PRO A 60 -25.12 0.32 -55.17
C PRO A 60 -24.16 1.44 -54.65
N GLU A 61 -23.02 1.88 -55.24
CA GLU A 61 -22.34 1.62 -56.52
C GLU A 61 -20.80 1.87 -56.47
N GLN A 62 -20.05 1.43 -57.50
CA GLN A 62 -18.61 1.72 -57.77
C GLN A 62 -18.32 1.52 -59.29
N PRO A 63 -17.09 1.67 -59.87
CA PRO A 63 -15.84 2.37 -59.52
C PRO A 63 -15.44 3.32 -60.71
N PRO A 64 -14.25 3.33 -61.35
CA PRO A 64 -12.81 3.20 -60.95
C PRO A 64 -11.91 4.37 -61.46
N ILE A 65 -10.57 4.28 -61.26
CA ILE A 65 -9.53 4.35 -62.34
C ILE A 65 -8.13 4.07 -61.76
N THR A 66 -7.18 3.63 -62.60
CA THR A 66 -5.86 3.05 -62.23
C THR A 66 -4.68 3.61 -63.04
N ALA A 67 -3.54 3.89 -62.38
CA ALA A 67 -2.17 3.95 -62.92
C ALA A 67 -1.17 4.18 -61.75
N GLY A 68 0.14 3.91 -61.82
CA GLY A 68 0.96 3.34 -62.90
C GLY A 68 2.40 3.03 -62.40
N PHE A 69 3.09 2.10 -63.07
CA PHE A 69 4.37 1.47 -62.69
C PHE A 69 5.64 2.20 -63.22
N HIS A 70 6.83 1.74 -62.77
CA HIS A 70 8.17 1.88 -63.40
C HIS A 70 8.86 3.27 -63.39
N SER A 71 10.20 3.42 -63.53
CA SER A 71 11.38 2.56 -63.22
C SER A 71 12.72 3.32 -63.51
N SER A 72 13.88 2.66 -63.28
CA SER A 72 15.26 2.98 -63.74
C SER A 72 15.99 4.18 -63.10
N GLY A 73 17.33 4.22 -63.03
CA GLY A 73 18.34 3.16 -63.31
C GLY A 73 19.65 3.66 -63.95
N GLY A 74 20.79 3.07 -63.56
CA GLY A 74 22.16 3.41 -64.03
C GLY A 74 23.02 4.03 -62.91
N ALA A 75 24.27 3.63 -62.58
CA ALA A 75 25.44 3.11 -63.33
C ALA A 75 26.42 4.24 -63.78
N ASP A 76 27.73 4.25 -63.46
CA ASP A 76 28.52 3.39 -62.54
C ASP A 76 29.22 4.19 -61.40
N ASP A 77 30.53 4.47 -61.27
CA ASP A 77 31.78 4.25 -62.06
C ASP A 77 33.03 4.37 -61.11
N GLY A 78 34.28 4.11 -61.56
CA GLY A 78 35.53 4.08 -60.74
C GLY A 78 36.34 5.41 -60.63
N ASP A 79 37.56 5.49 -60.07
CA ASP A 79 38.43 4.48 -59.41
C ASP A 79 39.58 5.15 -58.58
N ASP A 80 40.52 4.35 -58.02
CA ASP A 80 41.90 4.64 -57.53
C ASP A 80 42.20 5.34 -56.14
N ASN A 81 42.69 4.52 -55.18
CA ASN A 81 44.03 4.57 -54.49
C ASN A 81 44.44 5.73 -53.52
N ASP A 82 45.23 5.55 -52.43
CA ASP A 82 45.75 4.32 -51.76
C ASP A 82 46.35 4.56 -50.33
N SER A 83 46.87 3.47 -49.72
CA SER A 83 47.65 3.28 -48.46
C SER A 83 46.82 3.03 -47.18
N GLU A 84 46.72 1.80 -46.64
CA GLU A 84 47.72 0.83 -46.12
C GLU A 84 48.27 1.18 -44.72
N THR A 85 48.44 0.23 -43.78
CA THR A 85 48.33 -1.25 -43.81
C THR A 85 46.97 -1.75 -43.25
N GLU A 86 46.65 -3.02 -42.90
CA GLU A 86 47.42 -4.27 -42.70
C GLU A 86 46.52 -5.55 -42.84
N ASP A 87 47.14 -6.73 -42.77
CA ASP A 87 46.53 -8.08 -42.82
C ASP A 87 45.85 -8.46 -41.46
N ALA A 88 45.04 -9.51 -41.26
CA ALA A 88 44.78 -10.73 -42.04
C ALA A 88 43.36 -11.30 -41.82
N SER A 89 42.93 -12.28 -42.63
CA SER A 89 41.64 -12.97 -42.45
C SER A 89 41.58 -14.44 -42.91
N LEU A 90 40.67 -15.20 -42.27
CA LEU A 90 39.90 -16.38 -42.75
C LEU A 90 40.57 -17.68 -43.29
N HIS A 91 39.98 -18.81 -42.84
CA HIS A 91 39.84 -20.14 -43.48
C HIS A 91 41.00 -21.17 -43.62
N SER A 92 41.01 -22.17 -42.73
CA SER A 92 41.17 -23.64 -42.96
C SER A 92 41.04 -24.38 -41.59
N VAL A 93 40.37 -25.52 -41.33
CA VAL A 93 40.12 -26.81 -42.02
C VAL A 93 41.37 -27.71 -42.07
N PRO A 94 41.36 -29.03 -41.69
CA PRO A 94 40.29 -29.90 -41.16
C PRO A 94 40.44 -30.16 -39.61
N SER A 95 39.60 -30.90 -38.87
CA SER A 95 38.94 -32.19 -39.13
C SER A 95 37.64 -32.42 -38.33
N LEU A 96 36.95 -33.54 -38.64
CA LEU A 96 35.61 -33.94 -38.14
C LEU A 96 35.65 -34.96 -36.98
N ASN A 97 34.45 -35.29 -36.47
CA ASN A 97 34.06 -36.46 -35.67
C ASN A 97 34.41 -36.46 -34.16
N LEU A 98 33.61 -37.07 -33.28
CA LEU A 98 32.14 -37.31 -33.27
C LEU A 98 31.72 -37.66 -31.81
N ASP A 99 30.44 -37.49 -31.48
CA ASP A 99 29.64 -38.10 -30.40
C ASP A 99 30.24 -38.49 -29.02
N VAL A 100 29.55 -38.02 -27.97
CA VAL A 100 29.05 -38.74 -26.77
C VAL A 100 29.78 -40.02 -26.29
N VAL A 101 30.15 -40.06 -24.99
CA VAL A 101 30.22 -41.21 -24.02
C VAL A 101 31.50 -41.22 -23.13
N SER A 102 31.31 -40.84 -21.85
CA SER A 102 31.88 -41.33 -20.55
C SER A 102 33.40 -41.57 -20.27
N ASN A 103 33.65 -42.11 -19.06
CA ASN A 103 34.87 -42.67 -18.43
C ASN A 103 35.76 -41.68 -17.63
N GLU A 104 36.30 -41.97 -16.42
CA GLU A 104 37.01 -43.15 -15.82
C GLU A 104 38.47 -43.32 -16.30
N GLU A 105 39.42 -44.07 -15.69
CA GLU A 105 39.47 -44.88 -14.43
C GLU A 105 39.98 -44.04 -13.21
N VAL A 106 40.94 -44.34 -12.30
CA VAL A 106 42.00 -45.37 -12.03
C VAL A 106 42.11 -45.55 -10.47
N VAL A 107 42.54 -46.63 -9.79
CA VAL A 107 43.45 -47.76 -10.10
C VAL A 107 42.97 -49.12 -9.52
N ASP A 108 42.64 -50.05 -10.42
CA ASP A 108 43.03 -51.48 -10.57
C ASP A 108 43.39 -52.39 -9.37
N ALA A 109 42.81 -53.61 -9.35
CA ALA A 109 43.56 -54.89 -9.25
C ALA A 109 42.68 -56.17 -9.41
N SER A 110 42.74 -56.86 -10.58
CA SER A 110 42.46 -58.33 -10.80
C SER A 110 41.00 -58.84 -10.65
N VAL A 111 40.40 -59.80 -11.41
CA VAL A 111 40.74 -60.74 -12.55
C VAL A 111 39.36 -61.33 -13.11
N ASP A 112 39.11 -62.13 -14.17
CA ASP A 112 39.81 -62.89 -15.25
C ASP A 112 38.85 -63.20 -16.47
N VAL A 113 39.23 -64.11 -17.39
CA VAL A 113 38.56 -64.71 -18.60
C VAL A 113 37.36 -65.66 -18.22
N GLU A 114 36.32 -66.03 -19.01
CA GLU A 114 36.07 -66.42 -20.43
C GLU A 114 34.67 -65.86 -20.93
N HIS A 115 34.19 -65.76 -22.19
CA HIS A 115 34.27 -66.50 -23.48
C HIS A 115 33.52 -67.88 -23.50
N VAL A 116 33.00 -68.48 -24.60
CA VAL A 116 33.00 -68.26 -26.08
C VAL A 116 31.54 -68.30 -26.66
N GLN A 117 31.34 -68.17 -27.99
CA GLN A 117 30.08 -67.86 -28.70
C GLN A 117 29.40 -69.02 -29.49
N HIS A 118 28.13 -68.77 -29.90
CA HIS A 118 27.47 -69.08 -31.20
C HIS A 118 27.10 -70.51 -31.71
N ALA A 119 25.77 -70.65 -31.92
CA ALA A 119 25.06 -71.05 -33.17
C ALA A 119 24.96 -72.52 -33.67
N GLY A 120 23.73 -72.92 -34.04
CA GLY A 120 23.33 -74.18 -34.71
C GLY A 120 21.79 -74.25 -34.83
N ALA A 121 21.20 -75.07 -35.74
CA ALA A 121 19.75 -75.04 -36.03
C ALA A 121 19.13 -76.35 -36.60
N LYS A 122 17.79 -76.47 -36.49
CA LYS A 122 16.84 -77.39 -37.21
C LYS A 122 16.92 -78.90 -36.87
N ASP A 123 15.87 -79.75 -37.03
CA ASP A 123 14.44 -79.65 -37.44
C ASP A 123 13.64 -80.92 -36.96
N MET A 124 12.30 -80.83 -36.78
CA MET A 124 11.25 -81.92 -36.85
C MET A 124 11.26 -83.09 -35.79
N GLU A 125 10.16 -83.83 -35.45
CA GLU A 125 8.70 -83.83 -35.77
C GLU A 125 7.80 -84.61 -34.74
N LYS A 126 6.47 -84.33 -34.70
CA LYS A 126 5.29 -85.15 -34.23
C LYS A 126 5.14 -85.52 -32.72
N ASN A 127 3.99 -85.31 -32.02
CA ASN A 127 2.54 -85.73 -32.14
C ASN A 127 2.27 -87.17 -31.66
N ALA A 128 1.15 -87.58 -31.04
CA ALA A 128 -0.25 -87.06 -30.91
C ALA A 128 -0.95 -87.61 -29.63
N ASP A 129 -2.22 -87.36 -29.21
CA ASP A 129 -3.18 -86.21 -29.13
C ASP A 129 -4.44 -86.70 -28.30
N LEU A 130 -5.64 -86.05 -28.35
CA LEU A 130 -6.99 -86.36 -27.71
C LEU A 130 -7.30 -85.75 -26.31
N GLU A 131 -8.45 -85.13 -25.92
CA GLU A 131 -9.92 -85.10 -26.30
C GLU A 131 -10.84 -86.07 -25.49
N HIS A 132 -12.10 -85.78 -25.06
CA HIS A 132 -12.91 -84.54 -24.87
C HIS A 132 -14.26 -84.86 -24.10
N VAL A 133 -14.93 -83.85 -23.50
CA VAL A 133 -16.42 -83.67 -23.39
C VAL A 133 -17.36 -84.47 -22.42
N GLN A 134 -18.31 -83.70 -21.80
CA GLN A 134 -19.72 -83.97 -21.34
C GLN A 134 -20.18 -84.32 -19.90
N ASP A 135 -21.45 -83.97 -19.67
CA ASP A 135 -22.26 -83.96 -18.43
C ASP A 135 -22.91 -85.31 -18.04
N VAL A 136 -23.47 -85.38 -16.82
CA VAL A 136 -24.93 -85.56 -16.54
C VAL A 136 -25.15 -85.78 -15.02
N ASP A 137 -26.27 -85.26 -14.48
CA ASP A 137 -26.70 -85.46 -13.09
C ASP A 137 -27.88 -86.44 -12.99
N ALA A 138 -27.99 -87.11 -11.84
CA ALA A 138 -29.11 -87.90 -11.30
C ALA A 138 -29.81 -88.97 -12.18
N LYS A 139 -29.85 -90.20 -11.63
CA LYS A 139 -30.93 -91.22 -11.71
C LYS A 139 -31.55 -91.56 -13.09
N ASP A 140 -31.55 -92.85 -13.42
CA ASP A 140 -32.75 -93.69 -13.28
C ASP A 140 -32.54 -95.11 -13.85
N LEU A 141 -33.18 -96.10 -13.23
CA LEU A 141 -33.96 -97.07 -14.02
C LEU A 141 -35.05 -97.76 -13.18
N HIS A 142 -36.14 -97.03 -12.92
CA HIS A 142 -37.39 -97.58 -12.39
C HIS A 142 -38.14 -98.49 -13.40
N SER A 143 -37.48 -98.91 -14.50
CA SER A 143 -38.09 -99.57 -15.67
C SER A 143 -38.12 -101.11 -15.58
N LEU A 144 -38.75 -101.60 -14.50
CA LEU A 144 -39.28 -102.95 -14.30
C LEU A 144 -40.30 -102.79 -13.15
N THR A 145 -41.63 -102.86 -13.32
CA THR A 145 -42.42 -103.46 -14.42
C THR A 145 -43.82 -102.82 -14.48
N GLN A 146 -44.02 -101.72 -15.21
CA GLN A 146 -45.37 -101.19 -15.54
C GLN A 146 -45.50 -100.60 -16.95
N GLU A 147 -44.93 -101.29 -17.93
CA GLU A 147 -45.64 -101.49 -19.21
C GLU A 147 -45.71 -103.00 -19.51
N MET A 148 -46.59 -103.38 -20.45
CA MET A 148 -46.65 -104.71 -21.06
C MET A 148 -46.99 -105.90 -20.12
N LYS A 149 -48.09 -105.80 -19.34
CA LYS A 149 -48.93 -106.98 -19.10
C LYS A 149 -50.45 -106.78 -19.05
N SER A 150 -50.96 -105.99 -19.98
CA SER A 150 -51.96 -106.55 -20.89
C SER A 150 -51.27 -107.70 -21.67
N LEU A 151 -51.71 -108.96 -21.65
CA LEU A 151 -53.02 -109.53 -21.31
C LEU A 151 -52.96 -110.52 -20.10
N GLY A 152 -54.11 -110.85 -19.47
CA GLY A 152 -54.23 -111.56 -18.15
C GLY A 152 -54.07 -113.11 -18.12
N ILE A 153 -54.52 -113.91 -17.12
CA ILE A 153 -55.60 -113.78 -16.08
C ILE A 153 -55.40 -114.73 -14.82
N ASP A 154 -55.56 -114.24 -13.55
CA ASP A 154 -56.12 -114.79 -12.23
C ASP A 154 -55.56 -115.99 -11.33
N GLY A 155 -55.81 -116.01 -9.96
CA GLY A 155 -55.61 -117.16 -8.96
C GLY A 155 -55.14 -116.92 -7.45
N SER A 156 -55.43 -117.80 -6.41
CA SER A 156 -55.10 -117.61 -4.91
C SER A 156 -55.10 -118.79 -3.81
N GLU A 157 -54.48 -118.60 -2.59
CA GLU A 157 -54.62 -119.22 -1.16
C GLU A 157 -53.99 -120.60 -0.58
N LYS A 158 -54.36 -121.15 0.65
CA LYS A 158 -53.51 -122.03 1.63
C LYS A 158 -54.12 -122.80 2.91
N LEU A 159 -53.40 -123.77 3.61
CA LEU A 159 -53.31 -124.24 5.11
C LEU A 159 -53.24 -125.78 5.63
N SER A 160 -53.22 -126.15 6.98
CA SER A 160 -52.66 -127.44 7.65
C SER A 160 -53.23 -128.05 9.04
N ILE A 161 -52.69 -129.14 9.71
CA ILE A 161 -53.24 -129.99 10.89
C ILE A 161 -52.24 -130.82 11.87
N ILE A 162 -52.63 -131.44 13.07
CA ILE A 162 -51.78 -132.13 14.17
C ILE A 162 -52.46 -133.25 15.14
N PRO A 163 -51.77 -134.32 15.73
CA PRO A 163 -52.15 -135.35 16.83
C PRO A 163 -51.09 -135.61 18.03
N ASP A 164 -50.95 -136.55 19.04
CA ASP A 164 -51.57 -137.73 19.85
C ASP A 164 -50.72 -138.02 21.21
N GLU A 165 -50.70 -138.99 22.22
CA GLU A 165 -51.32 -140.30 22.77
C GLU A 165 -51.03 -140.53 24.36
N MET A 166 -51.14 -141.71 25.08
CA MET A 166 -51.07 -141.87 26.62
C MET A 166 -50.40 -143.08 27.44
N LYS A 167 -50.99 -143.72 28.54
CA LYS A 167 -50.26 -144.31 29.78
C LYS A 167 -50.75 -145.62 30.59
N PRO A 168 -49.92 -146.33 31.46
CA PRO A 168 -50.24 -147.51 32.39
C PRO A 168 -49.71 -147.56 33.91
N LEU A 169 -50.25 -148.38 34.90
CA LEU A 169 -49.86 -148.60 36.38
C LEU A 169 -50.91 -149.49 37.23
N ASN A 170 -50.72 -149.93 38.52
CA ASN A 170 -51.89 -150.24 39.46
C ASN A 170 -51.80 -150.22 41.04
N SER A 171 -51.41 -151.29 41.78
CA SER A 171 -51.83 -151.47 43.21
C SER A 171 -51.36 -150.40 44.22
N THR A 172 -50.21 -149.77 43.97
CA THR A 172 -49.70 -148.64 44.75
C THR A 172 -50.65 -147.42 44.74
N ILE A 173 -51.46 -147.27 43.69
CA ILE A 173 -52.35 -146.11 43.47
C ILE A 173 -53.35 -145.95 44.61
N GLN A 174 -53.86 -147.04 45.19
CA GLN A 174 -54.94 -146.94 46.17
C GLN A 174 -54.48 -146.33 47.51
N LYS A 175 -53.28 -146.70 48.01
CA LYS A 175 -52.67 -146.02 49.17
C LYS A 175 -52.34 -144.56 48.86
N LEU A 176 -51.73 -144.32 47.70
CA LEU A 176 -51.43 -142.96 47.22
C LEU A 176 -52.71 -142.12 47.10
N SER A 177 -53.88 -142.71 46.85
CA SER A 177 -55.14 -141.97 46.71
C SER A 177 -55.73 -141.48 48.03
N GLU A 178 -55.47 -142.14 49.16
CA GLU A 178 -55.88 -141.63 50.48
C GLU A 178 -54.94 -140.51 50.91
N GLU A 179 -53.64 -140.73 50.76
CA GLU A 179 -52.56 -139.76 51.01
C GLU A 179 -52.72 -138.48 50.15
N LEU A 180 -53.09 -138.65 48.86
CA LEU A 180 -53.44 -137.57 47.94
C LEU A 180 -54.67 -136.78 48.42
N ASN A 181 -55.67 -137.42 49.03
CA ASN A 181 -56.86 -136.72 49.51
C ASN A 181 -56.57 -135.88 50.76
N THR A 182 -55.73 -136.36 51.69
CA THR A 182 -55.22 -135.52 52.80
C THR A 182 -54.40 -134.34 52.29
N LEU A 183 -53.49 -134.58 51.33
CA LEU A 183 -52.73 -133.52 50.64
C LEU A 183 -53.65 -132.56 49.88
N ARG A 184 -54.83 -133.00 49.44
CA ARG A 184 -55.82 -132.16 48.74
C ARG A 184 -56.52 -131.18 49.69
N THR A 185 -56.88 -131.63 50.90
CA THR A 185 -57.40 -130.74 51.97
C THR A 185 -56.34 -129.74 52.43
N GLU A 186 -55.08 -130.18 52.53
CA GLU A 186 -53.95 -129.31 52.87
C GLU A 186 -53.69 -128.27 51.75
N ASN A 187 -53.74 -128.68 50.48
CA ASN A 187 -53.71 -127.78 49.32
C ASN A 187 -54.87 -126.77 49.31
N THR A 188 -56.07 -127.11 49.80
CA THR A 188 -57.16 -126.12 49.92
C THR A 188 -56.93 -125.09 51.03
N SER A 189 -56.20 -125.44 52.10
CA SER A 189 -55.74 -124.43 53.08
C SER A 189 -54.68 -123.52 52.44
N LEU A 190 -53.62 -124.13 51.90
CA LEU A 190 -52.52 -123.41 51.23
C LEU A 190 -53.03 -122.50 50.10
N LYS A 191 -54.10 -122.88 49.39
CA LYS A 191 -54.70 -122.03 48.36
C LYS A 191 -55.33 -120.76 48.94
N ASN A 192 -55.97 -120.84 50.11
CA ASN A 192 -56.52 -119.66 50.79
C ASN A 192 -55.38 -118.77 51.31
N ASP A 193 -54.31 -119.37 51.85
CA ASP A 193 -53.10 -118.66 52.27
C ASP A 193 -52.43 -117.96 51.07
N ILE A 194 -52.41 -118.60 49.89
CA ILE A 194 -51.95 -118.01 48.61
C ILE A 194 -52.86 -116.87 48.13
N GLU A 195 -54.17 -116.88 48.40
CA GLU A 195 -55.05 -115.75 48.09
C GLU A 195 -54.86 -114.58 49.07
N ALA A 196 -54.56 -114.83 50.34
CA ALA A 196 -54.12 -113.80 51.29
C ALA A 196 -52.78 -113.18 50.86
N LEU A 197 -51.78 -114.01 50.55
CA LEU A 197 -50.46 -113.58 50.05
C LEU A 197 -50.55 -112.84 48.70
N LYS A 198 -51.53 -113.13 47.85
CA LYS A 198 -51.81 -112.32 46.65
C LYS A 198 -52.31 -110.91 46.97
N GLY A 199 -53.02 -110.73 48.08
CA GLY A 199 -53.38 -109.42 48.60
C GLY A 199 -52.16 -108.59 48.97
N GLU A 200 -51.21 -109.19 49.68
CA GLU A 200 -49.94 -108.54 50.05
C GLU A 200 -49.03 -108.30 48.83
N LEU A 201 -48.97 -109.26 47.90
CA LEU A 201 -48.23 -109.14 46.62
C LEU A 201 -48.75 -107.98 45.76
N SER A 202 -50.02 -107.58 45.90
CA SER A 202 -50.55 -106.39 45.24
C SER A 202 -49.84 -105.11 45.68
N ASN A 203 -49.46 -105.00 46.96
CA ASN A 203 -48.72 -103.84 47.48
C ASN A 203 -47.22 -103.89 47.12
N VAL A 204 -46.66 -105.08 46.87
CA VAL A 204 -45.30 -105.25 46.34
C VAL A 204 -45.22 -104.80 44.88
N LYS A 205 -46.33 -104.83 44.13
CA LYS A 205 -46.35 -104.44 42.72
C LYS A 205 -46.08 -102.95 42.48
N ASP A 206 -46.49 -102.08 43.40
CA ASP A 206 -46.19 -100.64 43.36
C ASP A 206 -44.71 -100.35 43.71
N THR A 207 -44.01 -101.26 44.39
CA THR A 207 -42.54 -101.19 44.52
C THR A 207 -41.81 -101.67 43.27
N ASP A 208 -42.44 -102.53 42.46
CA ASP A 208 -41.86 -103.12 41.24
C ASP A 208 -41.66 -102.05 40.14
N GLU A 209 -42.60 -101.12 39.94
CA GLU A 209 -42.41 -100.01 38.98
C GLU A 209 -41.24 -99.07 39.36
N ARG A 210 -41.00 -98.92 40.66
CA ARG A 210 -39.83 -98.15 41.17
C ARG A 210 -38.53 -98.91 40.98
N VAL A 211 -38.54 -100.24 41.11
CA VAL A 211 -37.39 -101.10 40.76
C VAL A 211 -37.11 -101.02 39.26
N ILE A 212 -38.11 -101.19 38.38
CA ILE A 212 -37.95 -101.09 36.91
C ILE A 212 -37.39 -99.72 36.48
N THR A 213 -37.70 -98.65 37.22
CA THR A 213 -37.15 -97.31 36.96
C THR A 213 -35.66 -97.25 37.35
N LEU A 214 -35.30 -97.76 38.53
CA LEU A 214 -33.90 -97.84 38.98
C LEU A 214 -33.06 -98.83 38.17
N GLU A 215 -33.65 -99.93 37.68
CA GLU A 215 -32.99 -100.88 36.78
C GLU A 215 -32.63 -100.25 35.44
N LYS A 216 -33.46 -99.33 34.92
CA LYS A 216 -33.13 -98.56 33.70
C LYS A 216 -31.99 -97.57 33.93
N GLU A 217 -31.95 -96.92 35.11
CA GLU A 217 -30.82 -96.06 35.48
C GLU A 217 -29.54 -96.87 35.71
N CYS A 218 -29.63 -98.04 36.35
CA CYS A 218 -28.53 -99.00 36.47
C CYS A 218 -28.05 -99.51 35.10
N MET A 219 -28.94 -99.89 34.17
CA MET A 219 -28.53 -100.31 32.82
C MET A 219 -27.85 -99.17 32.03
N LEU A 220 -28.31 -97.92 32.19
CA LEU A 220 -27.64 -96.76 31.62
C LEU A 220 -26.24 -96.56 32.23
N LEU A 221 -26.11 -96.68 33.55
CA LEU A 221 -24.82 -96.60 34.25
C LEU A 221 -23.89 -97.76 33.90
N GLU A 222 -24.38 -99.00 33.82
CA GLU A 222 -23.61 -100.18 33.39
C GLU A 222 -23.16 -100.05 31.93
N SER A 223 -24.02 -99.55 31.03
CA SER A 223 -23.61 -99.31 29.63
C SER A 223 -22.52 -98.23 29.55
N SER A 224 -22.61 -97.18 30.37
CA SER A 224 -21.62 -96.11 30.47
C SER A 224 -20.31 -96.59 31.11
N LEU A 225 -20.39 -97.47 32.11
CA LEU A 225 -19.25 -98.09 32.79
C LEU A 225 -18.54 -99.07 31.86
N LYS A 226 -19.28 -99.84 31.06
CA LYS A 226 -18.74 -100.78 30.05
C LYS A 226 -18.10 -100.07 28.86
N ASP A 227 -18.66 -98.92 28.45
CA ASP A 227 -18.04 -98.00 27.49
C ASP A 227 -16.74 -97.40 28.08
N LEU A 228 -16.73 -96.99 29.36
CA LEU A 228 -15.52 -96.57 30.08
C LEU A 228 -14.47 -97.69 30.22
N GLU A 229 -14.87 -98.93 30.52
CA GLU A 229 -13.97 -100.10 30.57
C GLU A 229 -13.37 -100.39 29.18
N SER A 230 -14.15 -100.25 28.09
CA SER A 230 -13.61 -100.38 26.74
C SER A 230 -12.55 -99.32 26.43
N LYS A 231 -12.78 -98.07 26.87
CA LYS A 231 -11.83 -96.95 26.73
C LYS A 231 -10.59 -97.12 27.63
N LEU A 232 -10.75 -97.73 28.81
CA LEU A 232 -9.66 -98.09 29.70
C LEU A 232 -8.80 -99.22 29.12
N SER A 233 -9.41 -100.22 28.49
CA SER A 233 -8.71 -101.30 27.79
C SER A 233 -7.92 -100.79 26.59
N VAL A 234 -8.42 -99.78 25.85
CA VAL A 234 -7.64 -99.09 24.80
C VAL A 234 -6.48 -98.31 25.42
N SER A 235 -6.72 -97.61 26.54
CA SER A 235 -5.69 -96.84 27.25
C SER A 235 -4.55 -97.70 27.82
N GLN A 236 -4.75 -99.01 28.03
CA GLN A 236 -3.68 -99.92 28.45
C GLN A 236 -2.64 -100.20 27.36
N GLU A 237 -2.95 -99.99 26.08
CA GLU A 237 -1.96 -100.06 24.99
C GLU A 237 -1.08 -98.79 24.93
N ASP A 238 -1.61 -97.64 25.38
CA ASP A 238 -0.89 -96.37 25.48
C ASP A 238 0.09 -96.28 26.67
N VAL A 239 -0.05 -97.14 27.69
CA VAL A 239 0.94 -97.26 28.78
C VAL A 239 2.34 -97.57 28.24
N SER A 240 2.41 -98.29 27.11
CA SER A 240 3.64 -98.55 26.34
C SER A 240 4.32 -97.25 25.90
N LYS A 241 3.55 -96.30 25.34
CA LYS A 241 4.02 -95.03 24.76
C LYS A 241 4.37 -94.00 25.83
N LEU A 242 3.76 -94.12 27.02
CA LEU A 242 4.11 -93.31 28.20
C LEU A 242 5.58 -93.50 28.64
N SER A 243 6.22 -94.61 28.28
CA SER A 243 7.65 -94.83 28.54
C SER A 243 8.56 -94.00 27.63
N SER A 244 8.28 -93.94 26.32
CA SER A 244 9.05 -93.15 25.35
C SER A 244 8.79 -91.66 25.50
N LEU A 245 7.54 -91.25 25.69
CA LEU A 245 7.18 -89.85 25.97
C LEU A 245 7.82 -89.32 27.24
N LYS A 246 8.13 -90.16 28.24
CA LYS A 246 8.85 -89.75 29.45
C LYS A 246 10.35 -89.52 29.21
N VAL A 247 10.93 -90.14 28.18
CA VAL A 247 12.29 -89.82 27.71
C VAL A 247 12.28 -88.54 26.88
N GLU A 248 11.35 -88.42 25.92
CA GLU A 248 11.20 -87.20 25.10
C GLU A 248 10.87 -85.97 25.96
N CYS A 249 10.00 -86.07 26.96
CA CYS A 249 9.75 -84.97 27.89
C CYS A 249 10.98 -84.58 28.73
N LYS A 250 11.91 -85.51 29.01
CA LYS A 250 13.17 -85.17 29.71
C LYS A 250 14.16 -84.48 28.76
N ASP A 251 14.30 -84.99 27.55
CA ASP A 251 15.14 -84.43 26.49
C ASP A 251 14.64 -83.04 26.03
N LEU A 252 13.32 -82.85 25.98
CA LEU A 252 12.66 -81.55 25.82
C LEU A 252 12.86 -80.64 27.04
N TRP A 253 12.88 -81.16 28.27
CA TRP A 253 13.20 -80.35 29.46
C TRP A 253 14.64 -79.85 29.45
N GLU A 254 15.62 -80.69 29.10
CA GLU A 254 17.02 -80.25 28.94
C GLU A 254 17.16 -79.24 27.79
N LYS A 255 16.37 -79.37 26.72
CA LYS A 255 16.30 -78.37 25.64
C LYS A 255 15.61 -77.08 26.09
N VAL A 256 14.57 -77.14 26.93
CA VAL A 256 13.90 -75.97 27.49
C VAL A 256 14.78 -75.26 28.52
N GLU A 257 15.53 -75.97 29.36
CA GLU A 257 16.52 -75.35 30.25
C GLU A 257 17.66 -74.70 29.45
N ASN A 258 18.17 -75.35 28.40
CA ASN A 258 19.17 -74.72 27.52
C ASN A 258 18.61 -73.51 26.77
N LEU A 259 17.37 -73.57 26.29
CA LEU A 259 16.70 -72.42 25.64
C LEU A 259 16.38 -71.31 26.64
N GLN A 260 16.04 -71.62 27.90
CA GLN A 260 15.87 -70.64 28.96
C GLN A 260 17.21 -70.03 29.36
N ALA A 261 18.29 -70.80 29.45
CA ALA A 261 19.64 -70.28 29.71
C ALA A 261 20.16 -69.40 28.56
N LEU A 262 19.84 -69.76 27.30
CA LEU A 262 20.11 -68.93 26.13
C LEU A 262 19.22 -67.68 26.10
N LEU A 263 17.96 -67.77 26.50
CA LEU A 263 17.04 -66.64 26.62
C LEU A 263 17.46 -65.69 27.73
N ASP A 264 17.81 -66.18 28.92
CA ASP A 264 18.38 -65.39 30.02
C ASP A 264 19.69 -64.71 29.61
N LYS A 265 20.53 -65.38 28.80
CA LYS A 265 21.77 -64.82 28.27
C LYS A 265 21.49 -63.75 27.20
N ALA A 266 20.53 -63.98 26.31
CA ALA A 266 20.10 -63.03 25.30
C ALA A 266 19.39 -61.82 25.93
N THR A 267 18.57 -62.02 26.97
CA THR A 267 17.93 -60.95 27.75
C THR A 267 18.98 -60.15 28.51
N LYS A 268 19.96 -60.78 29.16
CA LYS A 268 21.10 -60.05 29.76
C LYS A 268 21.92 -59.27 28.73
N GLN A 269 22.10 -59.80 27.51
CA GLN A 269 22.72 -59.06 26.41
C GLN A 269 21.83 -57.92 25.89
N ALA A 270 20.51 -58.08 25.88
CA ALA A 270 19.55 -57.04 25.52
C ALA A 270 19.48 -55.94 26.59
N ASP A 271 19.45 -56.29 27.88
CA ASP A 271 19.54 -55.36 29.00
C ASP A 271 20.87 -54.58 28.96
N GLN A 272 21.98 -55.26 28.69
CA GLN A 272 23.28 -54.64 28.53
C GLN A 272 23.34 -53.73 27.29
N ALA A 273 22.68 -54.10 26.19
CA ALA A 273 22.52 -53.26 25.00
C ALA A 273 21.58 -52.06 25.26
N ILE A 274 20.52 -52.21 26.07
CA ILE A 274 19.65 -51.11 26.52
C ILE A 274 20.44 -50.15 27.40
N LEU A 275 21.31 -50.65 28.28
CA LEU A 275 22.17 -49.84 29.14
C LEU A 275 23.23 -49.08 28.31
N VAL A 276 23.81 -49.72 27.28
CA VAL A 276 24.66 -49.05 26.28
C VAL A 276 23.86 -48.05 25.43
N LEU A 277 22.61 -48.33 25.07
CA LEU A 277 21.73 -47.37 24.36
C LEU A 277 21.37 -46.16 25.24
N GLN A 278 21.17 -46.35 26.54
CA GLN A 278 20.96 -45.27 27.50
C GLN A 278 22.23 -44.44 27.70
N GLN A 279 23.41 -45.08 27.79
CA GLN A 279 24.69 -44.37 27.80
C GLN A 279 24.94 -43.62 26.48
N ASN A 280 24.57 -44.20 25.34
CA ASN A 280 24.64 -43.53 24.05
C ASN A 280 23.63 -42.37 23.97
N GLN A 281 22.43 -42.46 24.54
CA GLN A 281 21.51 -41.32 24.63
C GLN A 281 22.01 -40.22 25.58
N GLU A 282 22.75 -40.56 26.64
CA GLU A 282 23.47 -39.57 27.44
C GLU A 282 24.65 -38.95 26.67
N LEU A 283 25.36 -39.73 25.86
CA LEU A 283 26.45 -39.24 25.01
C LEU A 283 25.91 -38.33 23.91
N TRP A 284 24.82 -38.69 23.23
CA TRP A 284 24.11 -37.80 22.30
C TRP A 284 23.69 -36.51 23.01
N LYS A 285 23.02 -36.55 24.16
CA LYS A 285 22.70 -35.32 24.94
C LYS A 285 23.91 -34.50 25.40
N LYS A 286 25.11 -35.10 25.46
CA LYS A 286 26.38 -34.41 25.74
C LYS A 286 27.01 -33.87 24.44
N VAL A 287 26.85 -34.56 23.32
CA VAL A 287 27.20 -34.09 21.97
C VAL A 287 26.29 -32.94 21.56
N ASP A 288 24.97 -33.08 21.62
CA ASP A 288 23.99 -32.01 21.37
C ASP A 288 24.36 -30.73 22.14
N LYS A 289 24.71 -30.86 23.43
CA LYS A 289 25.15 -29.74 24.27
C LYS A 289 26.54 -29.20 23.95
N LEU A 290 27.46 -30.05 23.48
CA LEU A 290 28.78 -29.62 23.01
C LEU A 290 28.69 -28.97 21.63
N GLU A 291 27.75 -29.38 20.78
CA GLU A 291 27.42 -28.76 19.50
C GLU A 291 26.70 -27.43 19.72
N GLU A 292 25.71 -27.35 20.62
CA GLU A 292 25.09 -26.09 21.08
C GLU A 292 26.16 -25.14 21.67
N SER A 293 27.05 -25.63 22.53
CA SER A 293 28.17 -24.84 23.07
C SER A 293 29.22 -24.48 22.00
N LEU A 294 29.38 -25.28 20.95
CA LEU A 294 30.33 -25.05 19.85
C LEU A 294 29.74 -24.11 18.80
N GLU A 295 28.42 -24.11 18.59
CA GLU A 295 27.70 -23.08 17.83
C GLU A 295 27.72 -21.76 18.59
N GLU A 296 27.47 -21.74 19.91
CA GLU A 296 27.69 -20.54 20.73
C GLU A 296 29.16 -20.06 20.63
N ALA A 297 30.14 -20.95 20.80
CA ALA A 297 31.56 -20.59 20.67
C ALA A 297 31.93 -20.14 19.25
N ASN A 298 31.34 -20.71 18.20
CA ASN A 298 31.54 -20.27 16.81
C ASN A 298 30.79 -18.96 16.51
N ILE A 299 29.67 -18.67 17.16
CA ILE A 299 28.99 -17.37 17.11
C ILE A 299 29.84 -16.32 17.84
N TYR A 300 30.44 -16.66 18.98
CA TYR A 300 31.42 -15.79 19.66
C TYR A 300 32.69 -15.59 18.82
N LYS A 301 33.20 -16.62 18.14
CA LYS A 301 34.35 -16.52 17.24
C LYS A 301 34.02 -15.70 15.99
N LEU A 302 32.90 -15.97 15.31
CA LEU A 302 32.46 -15.25 14.12
C LEU A 302 32.05 -13.80 14.43
N SER A 303 31.53 -13.54 15.62
CA SER A 303 31.30 -12.16 16.09
C SER A 303 32.59 -11.47 16.51
N SER A 304 33.57 -12.19 17.06
CA SER A 304 34.93 -11.66 17.29
C SER A 304 35.65 -11.33 15.97
N GLU A 305 35.59 -12.21 14.98
CA GLU A 305 36.16 -11.99 13.64
C GLU A 305 35.43 -10.85 12.91
N LYS A 306 34.10 -10.75 13.02
CA LYS A 306 33.34 -9.58 12.51
C LYS A 306 33.64 -8.30 13.29
N LEU A 307 33.84 -8.35 14.61
CA LEU A 307 34.21 -7.20 15.43
C LEU A 307 35.63 -6.73 15.09
N GLN A 308 36.54 -7.66 14.77
CA GLN A 308 37.90 -7.37 14.33
C GLN A 308 37.92 -6.78 12.91
N GLN A 309 37.18 -7.35 11.96
CA GLN A 309 36.94 -6.72 10.65
C GLN A 309 36.25 -5.36 10.76
N TYR A 310 35.32 -5.20 11.70
CA TYR A 310 34.66 -3.91 11.94
C TYR A 310 35.63 -2.90 12.57
N ASN A 311 36.51 -3.32 13.49
CA ASN A 311 37.57 -2.47 14.05
C ASN A 311 38.61 -2.10 12.97
N GLU A 312 39.01 -3.01 12.09
CA GLU A 312 39.91 -2.72 10.96
C GLU A 312 39.25 -1.75 9.97
N LEU A 313 37.98 -1.98 9.60
CA LEU A 313 37.19 -1.06 8.77
C LEU A 313 36.96 0.29 9.46
N MET A 314 36.80 0.30 10.79
CA MET A 314 36.63 1.52 11.58
C MET A 314 37.96 2.28 11.70
N GLN A 315 39.10 1.61 11.84
CA GLN A 315 40.42 2.23 11.77
C GLN A 315 40.73 2.77 10.36
N GLN A 316 40.37 2.05 9.30
CA GLN A 316 40.46 2.56 7.93
C GLN A 316 39.57 3.79 7.72
N LYS A 317 38.33 3.78 8.24
CA LYS A 317 37.43 4.94 8.20
C LYS A 317 37.90 6.10 9.06
N ILE A 318 38.46 5.84 10.25
CA ILE A 318 39.08 6.86 11.11
C ILE A 318 40.25 7.49 10.36
N LYS A 319 41.18 6.70 9.80
CA LYS A 319 42.29 7.23 9.01
C LYS A 319 41.84 8.05 7.80
N LEU A 320 40.82 7.59 7.07
CA LEU A 320 40.24 8.33 5.92
C LEU A 320 39.32 9.50 6.34
N LEU A 321 38.99 9.61 7.63
CA LEU A 321 38.39 10.79 8.25
C LEU A 321 39.48 11.74 8.77
N GLU A 322 40.61 11.26 9.29
CA GLU A 322 41.77 12.06 9.68
C GLU A 322 42.44 12.70 8.46
N GLU A 323 42.60 11.95 7.37
CA GLU A 323 43.11 12.46 6.08
C GLU A 323 42.16 13.53 5.50
N ARG A 324 40.84 13.32 5.56
CA ARG A 324 39.86 14.34 5.11
C ARG A 324 39.66 15.49 6.09
N LEU A 325 39.84 15.28 7.39
CA LEU A 325 39.84 16.35 8.39
C LEU A 325 41.06 17.23 8.17
N LYS A 326 42.24 16.64 7.92
CA LYS A 326 43.45 17.37 7.56
C LYS A 326 43.31 18.14 6.25
N GLN A 327 42.70 17.55 5.22
CA GLN A 327 42.35 18.28 3.99
C GLN A 327 41.34 19.41 4.26
N SER A 328 40.32 19.16 5.08
CA SER A 328 39.35 20.18 5.48
C SER A 328 39.98 21.29 6.32
N ASP A 329 40.96 20.99 7.17
CA ASP A 329 41.70 21.96 7.98
C ASP A 329 42.65 22.78 7.09
N GLU A 330 43.25 22.18 6.07
CA GLU A 330 44.05 22.86 5.04
C GLU A 330 43.18 23.75 4.13
N GLU A 331 42.01 23.27 3.70
CA GLU A 331 41.00 24.08 2.99
C GLU A 331 40.48 25.21 3.88
N ILE A 332 40.13 24.95 5.13
CA ILE A 332 39.71 25.97 6.10
C ILE A 332 40.86 26.96 6.36
N HIS A 333 42.13 26.54 6.40
CA HIS A 333 43.26 27.47 6.47
C HIS A 333 43.35 28.33 5.21
N SER A 334 43.13 27.77 4.02
CA SER A 334 43.10 28.53 2.77
C SER A 334 41.93 29.53 2.74
N TYR A 335 40.76 29.16 3.25
CA TYR A 335 39.61 30.05 3.40
C TYR A 335 39.85 31.11 4.48
N VAL A 336 40.50 30.78 5.60
CA VAL A 336 40.87 31.74 6.65
C VAL A 336 41.94 32.71 6.14
N LEU A 337 42.89 32.26 5.32
CA LEU A 337 43.85 33.13 4.63
C LEU A 337 43.14 34.04 3.62
N LEU A 338 42.27 33.51 2.76
CA LEU A 338 41.45 34.31 1.83
C LEU A 338 40.50 35.27 2.58
N TYR A 339 39.99 34.90 3.75
CA TYR A 339 39.22 35.80 4.62
C TYR A 339 40.11 36.82 5.32
N GLN A 340 41.37 36.52 5.65
CA GLN A 340 42.32 37.50 6.19
C GLN A 340 42.79 38.47 5.10
N GLU A 341 43.05 38.00 3.89
CA GLU A 341 43.31 38.84 2.71
C GLU A 341 42.08 39.69 2.37
N SER A 342 40.89 39.12 2.35
CA SER A 342 39.64 39.87 2.12
C SER A 342 39.30 40.84 3.28
N VAL A 343 39.68 40.52 4.52
CA VAL A 343 39.59 41.46 5.67
C VAL A 343 40.66 42.55 5.59
N LEU A 344 41.84 42.28 5.03
CA LEU A 344 42.86 43.29 4.74
C LEU A 344 42.44 44.20 3.58
N GLU A 345 41.94 43.65 2.48
CA GLU A 345 41.32 44.41 1.38
C GLU A 345 40.12 45.21 1.87
N PHE A 346 39.27 44.64 2.74
CA PHE A 346 38.16 45.36 3.36
C PHE A 346 38.65 46.42 4.32
N GLN A 347 39.71 46.18 5.10
CA GLN A 347 40.30 47.16 6.01
C GLN A 347 40.98 48.30 5.25
N ASP A 348 41.61 48.04 4.09
CA ASP A 348 42.18 49.07 3.22
C ASP A 348 41.12 49.77 2.38
N THR A 349 40.05 49.09 1.97
CA THR A 349 38.85 49.73 1.42
C THR A 349 38.18 50.61 2.48
N LEU A 350 38.16 50.18 3.74
CA LEU A 350 37.61 50.95 4.86
C LEU A 350 38.55 52.09 5.27
N ASN A 351 39.87 51.93 5.17
CA ASN A 351 40.86 53.01 5.32
C ASN A 351 40.71 54.04 4.19
N THR A 352 40.54 53.58 2.95
CA THR A 352 40.29 54.41 1.76
C THR A 352 38.96 55.15 1.89
N LEU A 353 37.89 54.47 2.34
CA LEU A 353 36.60 55.08 2.67
C LEU A 353 36.68 56.02 3.88
N LYS A 354 37.65 55.84 4.79
CA LYS A 354 37.91 56.72 5.93
C LYS A 354 38.76 57.94 5.54
N GLU A 355 39.60 57.83 4.50
CA GLU A 355 40.23 58.98 3.84
C GLU A 355 39.25 59.72 2.92
N GLU A 356 38.40 59.02 2.17
CA GLU A 356 37.28 59.62 1.45
C GLU A 356 36.29 60.27 2.42
N SER A 357 36.01 59.65 3.57
CA SER A 357 35.18 60.26 4.62
C SER A 357 35.84 61.52 5.17
N LYS A 358 37.17 61.52 5.42
CA LYS A 358 37.90 62.75 5.76
C LYS A 358 37.91 63.81 4.65
N LYS A 359 37.83 63.41 3.38
CA LYS A 359 37.71 64.33 2.22
C LYS A 359 36.27 64.78 1.96
N LYS A 360 35.27 64.01 2.37
CA LYS A 360 33.82 64.31 2.36
C LYS A 360 33.37 65.03 3.64
N ALA A 361 34.19 65.06 4.70
CA ALA A 361 34.02 65.85 5.92
C ALA A 361 34.26 67.35 5.70
N LEU A 362 33.75 67.88 4.59
CA LEU A 362 33.41 69.30 4.42
C LEU A 362 31.89 69.52 4.31
N ASP A 363 31.08 68.44 4.32
CA ASP A 363 29.65 68.44 4.61
C ASP A 363 29.39 67.59 5.87
N GLU A 364 28.53 68.07 6.78
CA GLU A 364 28.45 67.57 8.16
C GLU A 364 27.52 66.34 8.33
N PRO A 365 27.92 65.30 9.10
CA PRO A 365 27.08 64.13 9.38
C PRO A 365 26.10 64.37 10.55
N VAL A 366 24.87 63.89 10.40
CA VAL A 366 23.77 64.11 11.37
C VAL A 366 23.66 62.95 12.37
N ASP A 367 24.12 63.17 13.61
CA ASP A 367 23.76 62.31 14.77
C ASP A 367 23.60 63.07 16.11
N ASP A 368 23.46 64.40 16.08
CA ASP A 368 23.36 65.24 17.29
C ASP A 368 22.14 66.19 17.23
N MET A 369 20.93 65.61 17.20
CA MET A 369 19.68 66.35 17.35
C MET A 369 19.37 66.57 18.85
N PRO A 370 19.34 67.82 19.36
CA PRO A 370 19.22 68.09 20.79
C PRO A 370 17.96 67.52 21.44
N TRP A 371 17.97 67.30 22.75
CA TRP A 371 16.84 66.67 23.47
C TRP A 371 15.55 67.51 23.38
N GLU A 372 15.68 68.81 23.17
CA GLU A 372 14.62 69.77 22.89
C GLU A 372 13.86 69.45 21.59
N PHE A 373 14.50 68.83 20.60
CA PHE A 373 13.86 68.40 19.35
C PHE A 373 12.84 67.28 19.61
N TRP A 374 13.29 66.21 20.27
CA TRP A 374 12.44 65.08 20.63
C TRP A 374 11.34 65.49 21.63
N SER A 375 11.66 66.41 22.55
CA SER A 375 10.68 67.00 23.48
C SER A 375 9.60 67.80 22.75
N ARG A 376 9.95 68.60 21.74
CA ARG A 376 8.98 69.32 20.88
C ARG A 376 8.11 68.35 20.07
N LEU A 377 8.68 67.27 19.57
CA LEU A 377 7.96 66.21 18.86
C LEU A 377 6.90 65.55 19.75
N LEU A 378 7.24 65.17 21.00
CA LEU A 378 6.28 64.64 21.97
C LEU A 378 5.17 65.65 22.27
N LEU A 379 5.50 66.90 22.57
CA LEU A 379 4.52 67.96 22.86
C LEU A 379 3.57 68.23 21.68
N MET A 380 4.05 68.11 20.43
CA MET A 380 3.23 68.25 19.23
C MET A 380 2.25 67.07 19.08
N ILE A 381 2.70 65.83 19.31
CA ILE A 381 1.85 64.63 19.30
C ILE A 381 0.80 64.70 20.43
N ASP A 382 1.19 65.15 21.62
CA ASP A 382 0.30 65.33 22.76
C ASP A 382 -0.75 66.42 22.52
N GLY A 383 -0.35 67.56 21.93
CA GLY A 383 -1.26 68.62 21.51
C GLY A 383 -2.28 68.14 20.48
N TRP A 384 -1.83 67.45 19.43
CA TRP A 384 -2.72 66.87 18.42
C TRP A 384 -3.66 65.80 18.98
N LEU A 385 -3.26 65.04 20.01
CA LEU A 385 -4.18 64.13 20.70
C LEU A 385 -5.24 64.90 21.52
N LEU A 386 -4.83 65.92 22.28
CA LEU A 386 -5.76 66.74 23.08
C LEU A 386 -6.79 67.50 22.22
N GLU A 387 -6.39 67.90 21.00
CA GLU A 387 -7.26 68.54 20.01
C GLU A 387 -8.07 67.54 19.16
N ASN A 388 -7.99 66.24 19.45
CA ASN A 388 -8.65 65.15 18.72
C ASN A 388 -8.26 65.05 17.22
N LYS A 389 -7.06 65.53 16.86
CA LYS A 389 -6.46 65.41 15.51
C LYS A 389 -5.77 64.05 15.28
N LEU A 390 -5.48 63.31 16.34
CA LEU A 390 -4.95 61.93 16.32
C LEU A 390 -5.84 61.00 17.15
N SER A 391 -5.82 59.69 16.82
CA SER A 391 -6.37 58.68 17.74
C SER A 391 -5.39 58.38 18.89
N ILE A 392 -5.90 57.76 19.95
CA ILE A 392 -5.11 57.35 21.12
C ILE A 392 -4.00 56.35 20.71
N ASP A 393 -4.30 55.43 19.79
CA ASP A 393 -3.35 54.41 19.32
C ASP A 393 -2.32 54.99 18.34
N ASP A 394 -2.71 55.89 17.44
CA ASP A 394 -1.78 56.63 16.57
C ASP A 394 -0.78 57.44 17.42
N ALA A 395 -1.28 58.23 18.37
CA ALA A 395 -0.45 59.02 19.27
C ALA A 395 0.44 58.14 20.15
N LYS A 396 0.01 56.92 20.52
CA LYS A 396 0.85 55.95 21.23
C LYS A 396 1.99 55.43 20.36
N LEU A 397 1.73 55.13 19.08
CA LEU A 397 2.76 54.66 18.16
C LEU A 397 3.80 55.75 17.85
N LEU A 398 3.37 57.00 17.59
CA LEU A 398 4.30 58.11 17.35
C LEU A 398 5.20 58.40 18.55
N ARG A 399 4.67 58.34 19.79
CA ARG A 399 5.47 58.50 21.00
C ARG A 399 6.56 57.41 21.11
N ASP A 400 6.24 56.17 20.77
CA ASP A 400 7.20 55.05 20.78
C ASP A 400 8.29 55.24 19.71
N MET A 401 7.95 55.70 18.50
CA MET A 401 8.91 56.06 17.45
C MET A 401 9.84 57.22 17.85
N VAL A 402 9.30 58.24 18.54
CA VAL A 402 10.11 59.34 19.12
C VAL A 402 11.03 58.82 20.23
N TRP A 403 10.54 57.97 21.12
CA TRP A 403 11.32 57.40 22.22
C TRP A 403 12.48 56.51 21.71
N LYS A 404 12.24 55.79 20.61
CA LYS A 404 13.24 54.99 19.87
C LYS A 404 14.16 55.82 18.96
N ARG A 405 13.93 57.14 18.84
CA ARG A 405 14.68 58.07 17.97
C ARG A 405 14.72 57.65 16.49
N GLU A 406 13.63 57.11 15.96
CA GLU A 406 13.60 56.60 14.58
C GLU A 406 13.85 57.72 13.54
N SER A 407 14.68 57.43 12.53
CA SER A 407 14.99 58.42 11.46
C SER A 407 13.73 58.88 10.72
N ARG A 408 12.81 57.96 10.43
CA ARG A 408 11.57 58.24 9.67
C ARG A 408 10.73 59.36 10.28
N ILE A 409 10.64 59.44 11.61
CA ILE A 409 9.83 60.47 12.29
C ILE A 409 10.56 61.82 12.38
N ARG A 410 11.90 61.81 12.45
CA ARG A 410 12.74 63.01 12.26
C ARG A 410 12.60 63.57 10.86
N ASP A 411 12.68 62.71 9.84
CA ASP A 411 12.71 63.12 8.43
C ASP A 411 11.36 63.74 8.01
N ILE A 412 10.24 63.12 8.41
CA ILE A 412 8.90 63.70 8.26
C ILE A 412 8.75 65.02 9.04
N TYR A 413 9.26 65.14 10.27
CA TYR A 413 9.22 66.41 11.02
C TYR A 413 9.95 67.54 10.28
N LEU A 414 11.11 67.26 9.68
CA LEU A 414 11.87 68.23 8.90
C LEU A 414 11.11 68.64 7.63
N GLU A 415 10.51 67.69 6.92
CA GLU A 415 9.68 67.95 5.73
C GLU A 415 8.38 68.72 6.05
N CYS A 416 7.87 68.62 7.28
CA CYS A 416 6.68 69.34 7.74
C CYS A 416 6.92 70.81 8.14
N ARG A 417 8.18 71.28 8.21
CA ARG A 417 8.50 72.65 8.70
C ARG A 417 7.86 73.80 7.93
N GLU A 418 7.54 73.60 6.66
CA GLU A 418 6.98 74.63 5.77
C GLU A 418 5.54 74.32 5.33
N LYS A 419 4.92 73.29 5.91
CA LYS A 419 3.61 72.78 5.49
C LYS A 419 2.49 73.18 6.45
N ASN A 420 1.24 73.17 5.96
CA ASN A 420 0.09 73.47 6.80
C ASN A 420 -0.14 72.36 7.82
N GLU A 421 -0.72 72.70 8.98
CA GLU A 421 -0.86 71.75 10.09
C GLU A 421 -1.65 70.47 9.70
N HIS A 422 -2.69 70.61 8.88
CA HIS A 422 -3.46 69.47 8.36
C HIS A 422 -2.63 68.54 7.45
N GLU A 423 -1.66 69.09 6.71
CA GLU A 423 -0.73 68.32 5.89
C GLU A 423 0.30 67.61 6.77
N ALA A 424 0.79 68.30 7.82
CA ALA A 424 1.68 67.72 8.82
C ALA A 424 1.01 66.54 9.54
N VAL A 425 -0.19 66.70 10.12
CA VAL A 425 -0.95 65.62 10.75
C VAL A 425 -1.16 64.45 9.76
N SER A 426 -1.49 64.74 8.49
CA SER A 426 -1.63 63.70 7.46
C SER A 426 -0.32 62.95 7.17
N MET A 427 0.83 63.62 7.20
CA MET A 427 2.14 62.99 7.02
C MET A 427 2.58 62.16 8.24
N PHE A 428 2.29 62.60 9.46
CA PHE A 428 2.54 61.80 10.66
C PHE A 428 1.61 60.57 10.74
N LEU A 429 0.35 60.67 10.33
CA LEU A 429 -0.57 59.51 10.24
C LEU A 429 -0.11 58.46 9.20
N LYS A 430 0.68 58.84 8.19
CA LYS A 430 1.32 57.88 7.26
C LYS A 430 2.43 57.05 7.91
N LEU A 431 2.95 57.47 9.08
CA LEU A 431 3.87 56.68 9.89
C LEU A 431 3.13 55.71 10.83
N THR A 432 1.93 56.08 11.30
CA THR A 432 1.14 55.24 12.22
C THR A 432 0.29 54.20 11.51
N SER A 433 -0.10 54.47 10.26
CA SER A 433 -0.42 53.40 9.35
C SER A 433 0.81 52.50 9.17
N SER A 434 0.81 51.36 9.87
CA SER A 434 1.50 50.15 9.39
C SER A 434 1.28 50.03 7.89
N PRO A 435 2.26 49.54 7.11
CA PRO A 435 2.12 49.44 5.66
C PRO A 435 1.02 48.45 5.28
N ARG A 436 -0.23 48.97 5.24
CA ARG A 436 -1.24 48.59 4.27
C ARG A 436 -0.62 48.90 2.91
N SER A 437 0.10 47.89 2.42
CA SER A 437 0.38 47.68 1.01
C SER A 437 -0.77 48.24 0.19
N GLN A 438 -0.46 49.18 -0.69
CA GLN A 438 -1.47 49.87 -1.49
C GLN A 438 -2.31 48.81 -2.20
N ALA A 439 -3.64 48.86 -2.03
CA ALA A 439 -4.54 47.76 -2.33
C ALA A 439 -4.55 47.42 -3.84
N LEU A 440 -3.59 46.58 -4.26
CA LEU A 440 -3.33 46.26 -5.65
C LEU A 440 -4.54 45.58 -6.31
N TYR A 441 -4.72 45.88 -7.59
CA TYR A 441 -5.60 45.17 -8.50
C TYR A 441 -4.81 44.08 -9.23
N VAL A 442 -5.05 42.83 -8.82
CA VAL A 442 -4.36 41.63 -9.29
C VAL A 442 -5.32 40.78 -10.12
N ILE A 443 -4.94 40.44 -11.34
CA ILE A 443 -5.72 39.54 -12.22
C ILE A 443 -4.92 38.28 -12.51
N HIS A 444 -5.41 37.13 -12.08
CA HIS A 444 -4.83 35.85 -12.49
C HIS A 444 -5.46 35.39 -13.81
N ILE A 445 -4.62 34.95 -14.75
CA ILE A 445 -5.05 34.30 -16.00
C ILE A 445 -4.53 32.86 -15.95
N ALA A 446 -5.43 31.89 -15.93
CA ALA A 446 -5.08 30.49 -15.69
C ALA A 446 -5.90 29.52 -16.55
N ALA A 447 -5.42 28.29 -16.68
CA ALA A 447 -6.18 27.19 -17.28
C ALA A 447 -7.00 26.40 -16.23
N GLU A 448 -6.67 26.50 -14.94
CA GLU A 448 -7.35 25.83 -13.83
C GLU A 448 -7.66 26.79 -12.67
N MET A 449 -8.72 26.48 -11.92
CA MET A 449 -9.06 27.05 -10.61
C MET A 449 -9.88 26.00 -9.83
N ALA A 450 -9.50 25.71 -8.60
CA ALA A 450 -10.24 24.77 -7.75
C ALA A 450 -11.53 25.42 -7.17
N PRO A 451 -12.65 24.68 -7.06
CA PRO A 451 -12.88 23.31 -7.53
C PRO A 451 -13.24 23.19 -9.02
N VAL A 452 -13.68 24.29 -9.63
CA VAL A 452 -14.47 24.33 -10.87
C VAL A 452 -13.77 23.77 -12.11
N ALA A 453 -12.49 24.09 -12.29
CA ALA A 453 -11.66 23.58 -13.39
C ALA A 453 -10.34 23.07 -12.79
N LYS A 454 -10.25 21.77 -12.49
CA LYS A 454 -9.10 21.19 -11.79
C LYS A 454 -8.67 19.85 -12.37
N VAL A 455 -7.37 19.73 -12.63
CA VAL A 455 -6.65 18.51 -13.01
C VAL A 455 -5.54 18.20 -12.00
N GLY A 456 -4.92 19.22 -11.42
CA GLY A 456 -3.84 19.07 -10.44
C GLY A 456 -3.72 20.24 -9.48
N GLY A 457 -2.48 20.54 -9.08
CA GLY A 457 -2.19 21.56 -8.07
C GLY A 457 -2.28 23.01 -8.57
N LEU A 458 -2.29 23.26 -9.89
CA LEU A 458 -2.38 24.62 -10.43
C LEU A 458 -3.68 25.29 -9.98
N GLY A 459 -4.82 24.59 -10.10
CA GLY A 459 -6.10 25.09 -9.62
C GLY A 459 -6.14 25.35 -8.11
N ASP A 460 -5.45 24.55 -7.29
CA ASP A 460 -5.35 24.77 -5.84
C ASP A 460 -4.53 26.04 -5.52
N VAL A 461 -3.46 26.31 -6.27
CA VAL A 461 -2.65 27.53 -6.11
C VAL A 461 -3.42 28.78 -6.52
N VAL A 462 -4.10 28.75 -7.67
CA VAL A 462 -4.88 29.90 -8.17
C VAL A 462 -5.97 30.30 -7.17
N THR A 463 -6.72 29.33 -6.64
CA THR A 463 -7.73 29.61 -5.61
C THR A 463 -7.11 30.00 -4.26
N GLY A 464 -6.09 29.28 -3.78
CA GLY A 464 -5.50 29.52 -2.47
C GLY A 464 -4.76 30.85 -2.35
N LEU A 465 -3.90 31.16 -3.34
CA LEU A 465 -3.20 32.45 -3.41
C LEU A 465 -4.20 33.60 -3.64
N GLY A 466 -5.20 33.41 -4.51
CA GLY A 466 -6.26 34.39 -4.74
C GLY A 466 -7.04 34.74 -3.47
N LYS A 467 -7.48 33.72 -2.70
CA LYS A 467 -8.18 33.91 -1.42
C LYS A 467 -7.30 34.64 -0.39
N ALA A 468 -6.01 34.31 -0.32
CA ALA A 468 -5.09 34.98 0.61
C ALA A 468 -4.82 36.45 0.23
N LEU A 469 -4.59 36.74 -1.06
CA LEU A 469 -4.44 38.12 -1.55
C LEU A 469 -5.72 38.94 -1.32
N GLN A 470 -6.90 38.34 -1.52
CA GLN A 470 -8.19 38.99 -1.22
C GLN A 470 -8.38 39.24 0.29
N LYS A 471 -8.00 38.28 1.16
CA LYS A 471 -8.01 38.44 2.63
C LYS A 471 -7.08 39.58 3.10
N ARG A 472 -5.96 39.81 2.42
CA ARG A 472 -5.03 40.93 2.66
C ARG A 472 -5.52 42.28 2.12
N GLY A 473 -6.62 42.30 1.37
CA GLY A 473 -7.31 43.51 0.92
C GLY A 473 -7.07 43.89 -0.55
N HIS A 474 -6.42 43.04 -1.34
CA HIS A 474 -6.27 43.28 -2.78
C HIS A 474 -7.59 43.04 -3.55
N LEU A 475 -7.79 43.79 -4.64
CA LEU A 475 -8.83 43.46 -5.61
C LEU A 475 -8.31 42.31 -6.49
N VAL A 476 -8.74 41.09 -6.20
CA VAL A 476 -8.36 39.89 -6.96
C VAL A 476 -9.48 39.51 -7.93
N GLU A 477 -9.14 39.32 -9.19
CA GLU A 477 -10.03 38.71 -10.20
C GLU A 477 -9.32 37.53 -10.91
N ILE A 478 -10.10 36.60 -11.45
CA ILE A 478 -9.57 35.43 -12.18
C ILE A 478 -10.23 35.32 -13.55
N ILE A 479 -9.44 35.03 -14.59
CA ILE A 479 -9.91 34.74 -15.94
C ILE A 479 -9.58 33.28 -16.29
N LEU A 480 -10.60 32.54 -16.75
CA LEU A 480 -10.54 31.13 -17.14
C LEU A 480 -11.19 30.90 -18.52
N PRO A 481 -10.88 29.79 -19.21
CA PRO A 481 -11.72 29.28 -20.28
C PRO A 481 -13.07 28.75 -19.74
N LYS A 482 -14.16 28.98 -20.47
CA LYS A 482 -15.43 28.29 -20.19
C LYS A 482 -15.42 26.89 -20.82
N TYR A 483 -14.89 25.92 -20.08
CA TYR A 483 -14.92 24.52 -20.48
C TYR A 483 -16.35 23.94 -20.44
N ASP A 484 -16.66 23.03 -21.36
CA ASP A 484 -17.85 22.18 -21.28
C ASP A 484 -17.79 21.20 -20.09
N CYS A 485 -16.59 20.73 -19.73
CA CYS A 485 -16.33 19.80 -18.64
C CYS A 485 -16.06 20.43 -17.25
N MET A 486 -16.30 21.73 -17.06
CA MET A 486 -16.12 22.36 -15.74
C MET A 486 -17.22 21.94 -14.75
N GLN A 487 -16.90 21.95 -13.45
CA GLN A 487 -17.89 21.71 -12.40
C GLN A 487 -18.71 22.98 -12.18
N TYR A 488 -19.97 22.96 -12.59
CA TYR A 488 -20.89 24.10 -12.43
C TYR A 488 -21.37 24.27 -10.98
N ASP A 489 -21.38 23.17 -10.20
CA ASP A 489 -21.69 23.17 -8.78
C ASP A 489 -20.62 23.97 -8.00
N GLY A 490 -21.08 24.97 -7.24
CA GLY A 490 -20.20 25.88 -6.50
C GLY A 490 -19.91 27.22 -7.19
N ILE A 491 -20.34 27.43 -8.45
CA ILE A 491 -20.28 28.77 -9.07
C ILE A 491 -21.49 29.60 -8.65
N GLY A 492 -21.28 30.53 -7.72
CA GLY A 492 -22.29 31.52 -7.34
C GLY A 492 -22.56 32.53 -8.46
N ASN A 493 -23.83 32.91 -8.66
CA ASN A 493 -24.26 33.97 -9.57
C ASN A 493 -23.78 33.84 -11.04
N LEU A 494 -23.57 32.61 -11.54
CA LEU A 494 -23.14 32.36 -12.92
C LEU A 494 -24.13 32.96 -13.94
N ARG A 495 -23.66 33.90 -14.77
CA ARG A 495 -24.44 34.50 -15.86
C ARG A 495 -23.56 34.91 -17.03
N ALA A 496 -24.13 34.93 -18.23
CA ALA A 496 -23.53 35.65 -19.36
C ALA A 496 -23.61 37.17 -19.13
N LEU A 497 -22.67 37.90 -19.71
CA LEU A 497 -22.78 39.35 -19.93
C LEU A 497 -23.43 39.59 -21.29
N ASP A 498 -24.25 40.64 -21.39
CA ASP A 498 -24.80 41.12 -22.67
C ASP A 498 -23.76 41.97 -23.43
N VAL A 499 -22.56 41.37 -23.61
CA VAL A 499 -21.40 41.95 -24.27
C VAL A 499 -20.70 40.84 -25.03
N VAL A 500 -20.63 40.97 -26.35
CA VAL A 500 -19.88 40.06 -27.22
C VAL A 500 -18.54 40.68 -27.53
N LEU A 501 -17.45 40.00 -27.17
CA LEU A 501 -16.08 40.48 -27.35
C LEU A 501 -15.43 39.87 -28.59
N GLU A 502 -14.86 40.71 -29.46
CA GLU A 502 -14.12 40.24 -30.64
C GLU A 502 -12.61 40.17 -30.37
N SER A 503 -12.02 38.99 -30.56
CA SER A 503 -10.59 38.71 -30.39
C SER A 503 -9.95 38.21 -31.69
N TYR A 504 -8.70 38.59 -31.92
CA TYR A 504 -7.94 38.16 -33.09
C TYR A 504 -7.49 36.70 -33.00
N PHE A 505 -7.63 35.94 -34.10
CA PHE A 505 -6.91 34.70 -34.34
C PHE A 505 -6.79 34.41 -35.85
N ASP A 506 -5.68 33.81 -36.31
CA ASP A 506 -5.45 33.41 -37.71
C ASP A 506 -5.89 34.46 -38.76
N GLY A 507 -5.50 35.73 -38.54
CA GLY A 507 -5.81 36.85 -39.44
C GLY A 507 -7.24 37.39 -39.38
N LYS A 508 -8.10 36.88 -38.49
CA LYS A 508 -9.54 37.21 -38.40
C LYS A 508 -9.92 37.63 -36.98
N LEU A 509 -11.08 38.28 -36.85
CA LEU A 509 -11.74 38.50 -35.57
C LEU A 509 -12.79 37.41 -35.32
N TYR A 510 -12.82 36.91 -34.10
CA TYR A 510 -13.79 35.91 -33.63
C TYR A 510 -14.49 36.39 -32.37
N LYS A 511 -15.78 36.09 -32.27
CA LYS A 511 -16.64 36.49 -31.15
C LYS A 511 -16.43 35.58 -29.94
N ASN A 512 -16.59 36.15 -28.75
CA ASN A 512 -16.50 35.45 -27.47
C ASN A 512 -17.66 35.93 -26.60
N ASN A 513 -18.35 35.00 -25.93
CA ASN A 513 -19.25 35.36 -24.84
C ASN A 513 -18.41 35.45 -23.56
N ILE A 514 -18.62 36.50 -22.77
CA ILE A 514 -18.03 36.63 -21.45
C ILE A 514 -19.07 36.21 -20.41
N TRP A 515 -18.73 35.25 -19.57
CA TRP A 515 -19.54 34.82 -18.43
C TRP A 515 -18.88 35.30 -17.14
N VAL A 516 -19.68 35.60 -16.12
CA VAL A 516 -19.21 35.97 -14.78
C VAL A 516 -19.82 35.07 -13.72
N GLY A 517 -19.05 34.77 -12.67
CA GLY A 517 -19.50 34.06 -11.48
C GLY A 517 -18.60 34.35 -10.27
N ILE A 518 -18.92 33.74 -9.13
CA ILE A 518 -18.16 33.84 -7.89
C ILE A 518 -17.80 32.41 -7.45
N ILE A 519 -16.51 32.15 -7.20
CA ILE A 519 -16.01 30.86 -6.70
C ILE A 519 -15.23 31.15 -5.41
N GLU A 520 -15.58 30.51 -4.29
CA GLU A 520 -14.86 30.66 -3.01
C GLU A 520 -14.69 32.12 -2.52
N GLY A 521 -15.58 33.03 -2.94
CA GLY A 521 -15.53 34.47 -2.65
C GLY A 521 -14.79 35.31 -3.70
N LEU A 522 -14.10 34.69 -4.65
CA LEU A 522 -13.36 35.36 -5.73
C LEU A 522 -14.26 35.59 -6.95
N PRO A 523 -14.24 36.78 -7.58
CA PRO A 523 -14.92 37.05 -8.84
C PRO A 523 -14.14 36.44 -10.03
N VAL A 524 -14.87 35.73 -10.89
CA VAL A 524 -14.29 34.94 -11.98
C VAL A 524 -15.00 35.22 -13.31
N TYR A 525 -14.21 35.44 -14.35
CA TYR A 525 -14.67 35.61 -15.73
C TYR A 525 -14.33 34.35 -16.53
N PHE A 526 -15.31 33.78 -17.23
CA PHE A 526 -15.10 32.65 -18.13
C PHE A 526 -15.27 33.10 -19.58
N ILE A 527 -14.27 32.84 -20.41
CA ILE A 527 -14.27 33.18 -21.84
C ILE A 527 -14.78 31.97 -22.63
N GLU A 528 -15.85 32.17 -23.40
CA GLU A 528 -16.47 31.16 -24.26
C GLU A 528 -16.28 31.54 -25.74
N PRO A 529 -15.29 30.97 -26.45
CA PRO A 529 -15.02 31.30 -27.83
C PRO A 529 -16.09 30.78 -28.79
N LEU A 530 -16.67 31.67 -29.59
CA LEU A 530 -17.50 31.32 -30.75
C LEU A 530 -16.63 31.04 -31.98
N HIS A 531 -15.51 30.35 -31.76
CA HIS A 531 -14.57 29.93 -32.80
C HIS A 531 -15.01 28.58 -33.40
N PRO A 532 -15.00 28.38 -34.74
CA PRO A 532 -15.42 27.12 -35.36
C PRO A 532 -14.70 25.86 -34.86
N GLY A 533 -13.45 26.01 -34.40
CA GLY A 533 -12.65 24.93 -33.81
C GLY A 533 -13.07 24.49 -32.40
N LYS A 534 -14.07 25.12 -31.76
CA LYS A 534 -14.66 24.69 -30.48
C LYS A 534 -13.62 24.38 -29.39
N PHE A 535 -12.69 25.30 -29.15
CA PHE A 535 -11.49 25.03 -28.33
C PHE A 535 -11.79 24.53 -26.90
N PHE A 536 -12.87 24.97 -26.27
CA PHE A 536 -13.23 24.57 -24.89
C PHE A 536 -14.52 23.74 -24.83
N TRP A 537 -14.89 23.08 -25.93
CA TRP A 537 -16.02 22.16 -26.00
C TRP A 537 -15.52 20.79 -26.50
N ARG A 538 -14.77 20.10 -25.63
CA ARG A 538 -13.99 18.87 -25.94
C ARG A 538 -14.16 17.76 -24.89
N GLY A 539 -14.92 17.99 -23.82
CA GLY A 539 -15.07 17.08 -22.68
C GLY A 539 -13.84 16.99 -21.75
N HIS A 540 -12.74 17.67 -22.08
CA HIS A 540 -11.46 17.57 -21.38
C HIS A 540 -10.75 18.92 -21.27
N PHE A 541 -10.01 19.12 -20.17
CA PHE A 541 -9.21 20.32 -19.94
C PHE A 541 -7.97 20.38 -20.85
N TYR A 542 -7.20 19.30 -20.94
CA TYR A 542 -5.92 19.19 -21.67
C TYR A 542 -5.82 17.90 -22.49
N GLY A 543 -4.86 17.86 -23.41
CA GLY A 543 -4.48 16.66 -24.15
C GLY A 543 -4.96 16.60 -25.61
N GLU A 544 -5.54 17.70 -26.12
CA GLU A 544 -5.96 17.79 -27.51
C GLU A 544 -4.74 18.10 -28.40
N HIS A 545 -4.72 17.60 -29.63
CA HIS A 545 -3.62 17.85 -30.57
C HIS A 545 -3.43 19.34 -30.92
N ASP A 546 -4.47 20.17 -30.76
CA ASP A 546 -4.46 21.61 -30.96
C ASP A 546 -4.34 22.42 -29.65
N ASP A 547 -3.91 21.81 -28.53
CA ASP A 547 -3.70 22.47 -27.22
C ASP A 547 -2.94 23.80 -27.34
N PHE A 548 -1.90 23.89 -28.18
CA PHE A 548 -1.18 25.15 -28.41
C PHE A 548 -2.10 26.27 -28.95
N LYS A 549 -3.00 25.95 -29.88
CA LYS A 549 -3.98 26.89 -30.44
C LYS A 549 -5.10 27.20 -29.46
N ARG A 550 -5.61 26.19 -28.73
CA ARG A 550 -6.62 26.38 -27.67
C ARG A 550 -6.16 27.45 -26.67
N PHE A 551 -4.96 27.30 -26.13
CA PHE A 551 -4.48 28.14 -25.04
C PHE A 551 -3.83 29.47 -25.49
N SER A 552 -3.22 29.53 -26.68
CA SER A 552 -2.79 30.81 -27.26
C SER A 552 -3.98 31.69 -27.71
N PHE A 553 -5.08 31.09 -28.20
CA PHE A 553 -6.35 31.80 -28.42
C PHE A 553 -6.87 32.39 -27.10
N PHE A 554 -6.95 31.58 -26.04
CA PHE A 554 -7.45 32.03 -24.74
C PHE A 554 -6.60 33.16 -24.15
N SER A 555 -5.27 33.03 -24.18
CA SER A 555 -4.34 34.08 -23.74
C SER A 555 -4.56 35.41 -24.47
N ARG A 556 -4.87 35.34 -25.77
CA ARG A 556 -5.17 36.51 -26.59
C ARG A 556 -6.54 37.11 -26.25
N ALA A 557 -7.57 36.28 -26.11
CA ALA A 557 -8.92 36.73 -25.74
C ALA A 557 -8.98 37.32 -24.32
N ALA A 558 -8.17 36.83 -23.38
CA ALA A 558 -8.08 37.36 -22.01
C ALA A 558 -7.53 38.79 -21.96
N LEU A 559 -6.43 39.07 -22.67
CA LEU A 559 -5.88 40.43 -22.77
C LEU A 559 -6.80 41.38 -23.55
N GLU A 560 -7.47 40.87 -24.59
CA GLU A 560 -8.49 41.62 -25.33
C GLU A 560 -9.69 41.99 -24.44
N PHE A 561 -10.12 41.10 -23.55
CA PHE A 561 -11.13 41.39 -22.52
C PHE A 561 -10.67 42.47 -21.54
N LEU A 562 -9.44 42.44 -21.05
CA LEU A 562 -8.93 43.50 -20.17
C LEU A 562 -8.92 44.87 -20.86
N LEU A 563 -8.50 44.92 -22.13
CA LEU A 563 -8.49 46.15 -22.93
C LEU A 563 -9.91 46.69 -23.17
N GLN A 564 -10.82 45.86 -23.69
CA GLN A 564 -12.18 46.30 -24.06
C GLN A 564 -13.07 46.59 -22.84
N ALA A 565 -12.83 45.94 -21.69
CA ALA A 565 -13.47 46.28 -20.42
C ALA A 565 -12.86 47.51 -19.72
N GLY A 566 -11.83 48.14 -20.29
CA GLY A 566 -11.15 49.31 -19.71
C GLY A 566 -10.42 49.01 -18.39
N LYS A 567 -10.13 47.74 -18.09
CA LYS A 567 -9.52 47.30 -16.84
C LYS A 567 -8.05 47.71 -16.81
N LYS A 568 -7.61 48.31 -15.70
CA LYS A 568 -6.22 48.73 -15.48
C LYS A 568 -5.66 48.05 -14.22
N PRO A 569 -5.29 46.75 -14.30
CA PRO A 569 -4.66 46.06 -13.19
C PRO A 569 -3.23 46.57 -12.95
N ASP A 570 -2.78 46.46 -11.70
CA ASP A 570 -1.38 46.69 -11.30
C ASP A 570 -0.53 45.44 -11.57
N VAL A 571 -1.14 44.26 -11.48
CA VAL A 571 -0.50 42.96 -11.75
C VAL A 571 -1.40 42.07 -12.62
N ILE A 572 -0.84 41.53 -13.69
CA ILE A 572 -1.40 40.37 -14.40
C ILE A 572 -0.51 39.18 -14.09
N HIS A 573 -1.08 38.10 -13.56
CA HIS A 573 -0.38 36.91 -13.11
C HIS A 573 -0.80 35.69 -13.94
N CYS A 574 0.10 35.23 -14.81
CA CYS A 574 -0.10 34.06 -15.66
C CYS A 574 0.57 32.80 -15.06
N HIS A 575 -0.02 31.63 -15.33
CA HIS A 575 0.36 30.32 -14.78
C HIS A 575 0.53 29.27 -15.88
N ASP A 576 1.69 28.60 -15.88
CA ASP A 576 2.14 27.58 -16.84
C ASP A 576 2.05 27.95 -18.34
N TRP A 577 2.52 27.04 -19.20
CA TRP A 577 2.74 27.28 -20.63
C TRP A 577 1.47 27.72 -21.37
N GLN A 578 0.30 27.28 -20.90
CA GLN A 578 -1.02 27.62 -21.46
C GLN A 578 -1.27 29.13 -21.46
N THR A 579 -0.79 29.85 -20.44
CA THR A 579 -0.98 31.30 -20.32
C THR A 579 0.31 32.10 -20.44
N ALA A 580 1.45 31.43 -20.63
CA ALA A 580 2.75 32.04 -20.87
C ALA A 580 2.77 33.03 -22.07
N PHE A 581 1.89 32.84 -23.06
CA PHE A 581 1.71 33.77 -24.18
C PHE A 581 1.28 35.19 -23.75
N VAL A 582 0.66 35.35 -22.57
CA VAL A 582 0.22 36.65 -22.03
C VAL A 582 1.40 37.63 -21.93
N ALA A 583 2.59 37.17 -21.57
CA ALA A 583 3.75 38.05 -21.38
C ALA A 583 4.23 38.75 -22.67
N PRO A 584 4.56 38.05 -23.79
CA PRO A 584 4.89 38.70 -25.05
C PRO A 584 3.68 39.46 -25.64
N LEU A 585 2.47 38.89 -25.62
CA LEU A 585 1.26 39.56 -26.12
C LEU A 585 1.05 40.93 -25.45
N TYR A 586 1.24 41.00 -24.14
CA TYR A 586 1.06 42.22 -23.36
C TYR A 586 1.99 43.34 -23.86
N TRP A 587 3.30 43.08 -23.96
CA TRP A 587 4.26 44.11 -24.37
C TRP A 587 4.19 44.46 -25.85
N ASP A 588 4.04 43.47 -26.73
CA ASP A 588 4.08 43.68 -28.18
C ASP A 588 2.77 44.28 -28.74
N ILE A 589 1.62 43.97 -28.13
CA ILE A 589 0.30 44.31 -28.68
C ILE A 589 -0.54 45.22 -27.76
N TYR A 590 -0.55 45.00 -26.44
CA TYR A 590 -1.56 45.61 -25.56
C TYR A 590 -1.08 46.87 -24.81
N ALA A 591 0.17 46.91 -24.36
CA ALA A 591 0.76 48.10 -23.77
C ALA A 591 0.79 49.30 -24.75
N PRO A 592 1.12 49.14 -26.05
CA PRO A 592 0.98 50.20 -27.04
C PRO A 592 -0.47 50.66 -27.27
N LYS A 593 -1.47 49.81 -26.99
CA LYS A 593 -2.91 50.12 -27.10
C LYS A 593 -3.51 50.75 -25.84
N GLY A 594 -2.72 50.98 -24.79
CA GLY A 594 -3.15 51.66 -23.55
C GLY A 594 -3.47 50.73 -22.37
N LEU A 595 -3.36 49.41 -22.52
CA LEU A 595 -3.35 48.47 -21.39
C LEU A 595 -1.90 48.34 -20.89
N ASN A 596 -1.39 49.38 -20.21
CA ASN A 596 0.03 49.54 -19.86
C ASN A 596 0.30 49.77 -18.35
N SER A 597 -0.72 49.66 -17.50
CA SER A 597 -0.59 49.80 -16.04
C SER A 597 0.12 48.61 -15.37
N ALA A 598 -0.02 47.42 -15.95
CA ALA A 598 0.29 46.17 -15.26
C ALA A 598 1.77 45.77 -15.30
N ARG A 599 2.19 45.15 -14.21
CA ARG A 599 3.37 44.29 -14.12
C ARG A 599 2.96 42.86 -14.46
N ILE A 600 3.77 42.17 -15.26
CA ILE A 600 3.54 40.75 -15.56
C ILE A 600 4.29 39.87 -14.56
N CYS A 601 3.54 39.06 -13.82
CA CYS A 601 4.05 37.95 -13.03
C CYS A 601 3.78 36.64 -13.78
N PHE A 602 4.74 35.73 -13.79
CA PHE A 602 4.58 34.39 -14.36
C PHE A 602 5.01 33.30 -13.37
N THR A 603 4.15 32.33 -13.11
CA THR A 603 4.49 31.14 -12.31
C THR A 603 4.54 29.90 -13.20
N CYS A 604 5.64 29.15 -13.12
CA CYS A 604 5.71 27.80 -13.68
C CYS A 604 5.66 26.76 -12.55
N HIS A 605 4.66 25.87 -12.59
CA HIS A 605 4.44 24.82 -11.61
C HIS A 605 5.20 23.53 -11.95
N ASN A 606 5.49 23.28 -13.23
CA ASN A 606 6.40 22.21 -13.65
C ASN A 606 7.05 22.50 -15.01
N PHE A 607 8.38 22.73 -15.01
CA PHE A 607 9.20 23.00 -16.20
C PHE A 607 9.35 21.79 -17.16
N GLU A 608 8.72 20.67 -16.88
CA GLU A 608 8.50 19.55 -17.80
C GLU A 608 7.52 19.91 -18.94
N TYR A 609 6.46 20.69 -18.64
CA TYR A 609 5.40 21.03 -19.60
C TYR A 609 5.66 22.39 -20.24
N GLN A 610 6.55 22.42 -21.24
CA GLN A 610 7.02 23.68 -21.82
C GLN A 610 6.17 24.25 -22.96
N GLY A 611 5.22 23.45 -23.49
CA GLY A 611 4.31 23.88 -24.56
C GLY A 611 4.97 24.13 -25.91
N THR A 612 6.09 23.47 -26.23
CA THR A 612 6.85 23.78 -27.46
C THR A 612 6.08 23.37 -28.72
N ALA A 613 6.13 24.22 -29.75
CA ALA A 613 5.46 24.01 -31.04
C ALA A 613 6.28 24.58 -32.20
N PRO A 614 6.00 24.23 -33.47
CA PRO A 614 6.61 24.88 -34.62
C PRO A 614 6.40 26.40 -34.58
N ALA A 615 7.43 27.18 -34.92
CA ALA A 615 7.41 28.64 -34.79
C ALA A 615 6.24 29.32 -35.53
N SER A 616 5.76 28.72 -36.62
CA SER A 616 4.61 29.22 -37.41
C SER A 616 3.30 29.31 -36.61
N GLU A 617 3.09 28.47 -35.59
CA GLU A 617 1.84 28.51 -34.81
C GLU A 617 1.74 29.76 -33.91
N LEU A 618 2.86 30.41 -33.61
CA LEU A 618 2.87 31.66 -32.83
C LEU A 618 2.19 32.82 -33.59
N ALA A 619 2.14 32.76 -34.92
CA ALA A 619 1.39 33.71 -35.74
C ALA A 619 -0.13 33.65 -35.49
N SER A 620 -0.67 32.48 -35.07
CA SER A 620 -2.12 32.30 -34.90
C SER A 620 -2.71 33.25 -33.85
N CYS A 621 -2.01 33.50 -32.74
CA CYS A 621 -2.42 34.50 -31.73
C CYS A 621 -2.01 35.94 -32.08
N GLY A 622 -1.38 36.17 -33.24
CA GLY A 622 -1.03 37.49 -33.77
C GLY A 622 0.31 38.06 -33.29
N LEU A 623 1.22 37.21 -32.81
CA LEU A 623 2.60 37.56 -32.47
C LEU A 623 3.53 37.44 -33.68
N ASP A 624 4.59 38.26 -33.73
CA ASP A 624 5.57 38.26 -34.83
C ASP A 624 6.58 37.11 -34.68
N VAL A 625 6.45 36.10 -35.56
CA VAL A 625 7.30 34.91 -35.59
C VAL A 625 8.77 35.25 -35.88
N GLN A 626 9.07 36.25 -36.72
CA GLN A 626 10.45 36.61 -37.06
C GLN A 626 11.14 37.40 -35.94
N GLN A 627 10.37 38.19 -35.18
CA GLN A 627 10.90 38.89 -34.00
C GLN A 627 11.08 37.96 -32.78
N LEU A 628 10.26 36.92 -32.66
CA LEU A 628 10.21 36.09 -31.46
C LEU A 628 10.90 34.73 -31.60
N ASN A 629 10.99 34.13 -32.81
CA ASN A 629 11.78 32.91 -33.03
C ASN A 629 13.28 33.22 -33.15
N ARG A 630 13.87 33.74 -32.07
CA ARG A 630 15.31 34.01 -31.93
C ARG A 630 15.87 33.41 -30.64
N PRO A 631 17.18 33.12 -30.55
CA PRO A 631 17.81 32.57 -29.35
C PRO A 631 17.61 33.46 -28.12
N ASP A 632 17.59 34.78 -28.31
CA ASP A 632 17.40 35.82 -27.28
C ASP A 632 15.92 36.07 -26.92
N ARG A 633 14.97 35.30 -27.49
CA ARG A 633 13.53 35.43 -27.29
C ARG A 633 12.88 34.06 -27.05
N MET A 634 11.99 33.61 -27.92
CA MET A 634 11.12 32.45 -27.71
C MET A 634 11.58 31.17 -28.42
N GLN A 635 12.63 31.20 -29.25
CA GLN A 635 13.14 29.99 -29.91
C GLN A 635 13.52 28.92 -28.89
N ASP A 636 13.17 27.66 -29.13
CA ASP A 636 13.51 26.57 -28.23
C ASP A 636 15.02 26.30 -28.20
N ASN A 637 15.56 25.97 -27.02
CA ASN A 637 17.00 25.74 -26.84
C ASN A 637 17.48 24.40 -27.40
N SER A 638 16.57 23.52 -27.82
CA SER A 638 16.85 22.18 -28.36
C SER A 638 16.52 22.07 -29.86
N ALA A 639 15.63 22.92 -30.38
CA ALA A 639 15.11 22.85 -31.75
C ALA A 639 14.84 24.25 -32.33
N HIS A 640 15.68 24.69 -33.26
CA HIS A 640 15.70 26.06 -33.78
C HIS A 640 14.48 26.45 -34.65
N ASP A 641 13.71 25.46 -35.14
CA ASP A 641 12.45 25.62 -35.86
C ASP A 641 11.23 25.80 -34.92
N ARG A 642 11.42 25.55 -33.62
CA ARG A 642 10.36 25.55 -32.60
C ARG A 642 10.44 26.77 -31.70
N VAL A 643 9.29 27.16 -31.16
CA VAL A 643 9.16 28.15 -30.09
C VAL A 643 8.75 27.49 -28.77
N ASN A 644 9.12 28.13 -27.68
CA ASN A 644 8.95 27.69 -26.30
C ASN A 644 8.20 28.77 -25.50
N PRO A 645 6.88 28.60 -25.24
CA PRO A 645 6.08 29.54 -24.47
C PRO A 645 6.65 29.87 -23.08
N ILE A 646 7.14 28.86 -22.32
CA ILE A 646 7.76 29.10 -21.01
C ILE A 646 8.97 30.02 -21.14
N LYS A 647 9.87 29.76 -22.11
CA LYS A 647 11.02 30.63 -22.39
C LYS A 647 10.57 32.07 -22.66
N GLY A 648 9.52 32.24 -23.46
CA GLY A 648 8.88 33.54 -23.68
C GLY A 648 8.43 34.22 -22.38
N ALA A 649 7.65 33.54 -21.54
CA ALA A 649 7.21 34.12 -20.28
C ALA A 649 8.37 34.43 -19.31
N VAL A 650 9.41 33.59 -19.26
CA VAL A 650 10.64 33.87 -18.48
C VAL A 650 11.37 35.11 -19.01
N VAL A 651 11.44 35.31 -20.33
CA VAL A 651 12.06 36.50 -20.94
C VAL A 651 11.22 37.76 -20.69
N PHE A 652 9.92 37.73 -21.00
CA PHE A 652 9.06 38.92 -21.06
C PHE A 652 8.38 39.33 -19.72
N SER A 653 8.25 38.44 -18.73
CA SER A 653 7.62 38.78 -17.44
C SER A 653 8.52 39.65 -16.57
N ASN A 654 7.96 40.50 -15.72
CA ASN A 654 8.73 41.31 -14.76
C ASN A 654 9.12 40.50 -13.50
N ILE A 655 8.28 39.55 -13.12
CA ILE A 655 8.48 38.61 -12.02
C ILE A 655 8.31 37.19 -12.59
N VAL A 656 9.19 36.26 -12.20
CA VAL A 656 9.10 34.84 -12.54
C VAL A 656 9.16 34.04 -11.24
N THR A 657 8.19 33.16 -10.99
CA THR A 657 8.21 32.30 -9.80
C THR A 657 8.05 30.82 -10.12
N THR A 658 8.41 29.97 -9.15
CA THR A 658 8.04 28.56 -9.13
C THR A 658 7.73 28.10 -7.71
N VAL A 659 7.21 26.87 -7.57
CA VAL A 659 6.42 26.38 -6.43
C VAL A 659 7.19 26.00 -5.17
N SER A 660 8.54 26.09 -5.18
CA SER A 660 9.36 25.96 -3.97
C SER A 660 10.80 26.47 -4.16
N PRO A 661 11.52 26.86 -3.08
CA PRO A 661 12.92 27.26 -3.13
C PRO A 661 13.89 26.19 -3.68
N THR A 662 13.82 24.94 -3.19
CA THR A 662 14.68 23.85 -3.69
C THR A 662 14.39 23.56 -5.16
N TYR A 663 13.11 23.52 -5.58
CA TYR A 663 12.78 23.30 -7.00
C TYR A 663 13.32 24.42 -7.90
N ALA A 664 13.31 25.68 -7.43
CA ALA A 664 13.94 26.80 -8.14
C ALA A 664 15.47 26.67 -8.29
N GLN A 665 16.14 25.91 -7.42
CA GLN A 665 17.55 25.55 -7.58
C GLN A 665 17.72 24.37 -8.54
N GLU A 666 16.92 23.30 -8.38
CA GLU A 666 16.92 22.11 -9.25
C GLU A 666 16.79 22.50 -10.74
N VAL A 667 15.84 23.39 -11.09
CA VAL A 667 15.62 23.82 -12.49
C VAL A 667 16.66 24.81 -13.05
N ARG A 668 17.62 25.25 -12.23
CA ARG A 668 18.77 26.04 -12.67
C ARG A 668 20.00 25.19 -12.97
N THR A 669 19.96 23.89 -12.67
CA THR A 669 20.94 22.90 -13.13
C THR A 669 20.66 22.46 -14.57
N SER A 670 21.69 21.96 -15.26
CA SER A 670 21.54 21.40 -16.62
C SER A 670 20.53 20.25 -16.67
N GLU A 671 20.60 19.35 -15.68
CA GLU A 671 19.77 18.13 -15.57
C GLU A 671 18.29 18.45 -15.27
N GLY A 672 18.05 19.22 -14.20
CA GLY A 672 16.70 19.55 -13.73
C GLY A 672 15.99 20.60 -14.59
N GLY A 673 16.74 21.52 -15.21
CA GLY A 673 16.18 22.65 -15.94
C GLY A 673 15.65 22.36 -17.35
N ARG A 674 15.71 21.11 -17.82
CA ARG A 674 15.12 20.66 -19.11
C ARG A 674 15.39 21.63 -20.28
N GLY A 675 16.65 22.01 -20.46
CA GLY A 675 17.09 22.96 -21.51
C GLY A 675 16.89 24.46 -21.19
N LEU A 676 16.02 24.84 -20.25
CA LEU A 676 15.73 26.23 -19.89
C LEU A 676 16.67 26.83 -18.83
N HIS A 677 17.53 26.02 -18.21
CA HIS A 677 18.46 26.43 -17.15
C HIS A 677 19.32 27.65 -17.51
N SER A 678 19.77 27.76 -18.76
CA SER A 678 20.56 28.90 -19.25
C SER A 678 19.76 30.20 -19.21
N THR A 679 18.51 30.18 -19.70
CA THR A 679 17.59 31.32 -19.67
C THR A 679 17.17 31.68 -18.25
N LEU A 680 16.94 30.69 -17.38
CA LEU A 680 16.61 30.91 -15.96
C LEU A 680 17.78 31.52 -15.18
N ASN A 681 19.02 31.10 -15.46
CA ASN A 681 20.21 31.69 -14.85
C ASN A 681 20.48 33.12 -15.37
N PHE A 682 20.30 33.39 -16.67
CA PHE A 682 20.39 34.74 -17.23
C PHE A 682 19.36 35.71 -16.61
N HIS A 683 18.16 35.21 -16.31
CA HIS A 683 17.09 35.97 -15.64
C HIS A 683 17.02 35.79 -14.12
N ALA A 684 18.05 35.25 -13.46
CA ALA A 684 18.02 34.91 -12.03
C ALA A 684 17.62 36.06 -11.10
N LYS A 685 17.93 37.32 -11.44
CA LYS A 685 17.55 38.53 -10.67
C LYS A 685 16.03 38.76 -10.55
N LYS A 686 15.21 38.06 -11.33
CA LYS A 686 13.74 38.11 -11.28
C LYS A 686 13.09 36.72 -11.12
N PHE A 687 13.88 35.67 -10.86
CA PHE A 687 13.40 34.29 -10.72
C PHE A 687 13.56 33.81 -9.26
N ILE A 688 12.45 33.35 -8.65
CA ILE A 688 12.40 32.97 -7.24
C ILE A 688 11.47 31.77 -6.99
N GLY A 689 11.88 30.86 -6.11
CA GLY A 689 11.01 29.80 -5.60
C GLY A 689 10.25 30.26 -4.37
N ILE A 690 8.92 30.21 -4.40
CA ILE A 690 8.06 30.47 -3.24
C ILE A 690 7.31 29.18 -2.93
N LEU A 691 7.43 28.68 -1.70
CA LEU A 691 6.71 27.49 -1.27
C LEU A 691 5.20 27.78 -1.24
N ASN A 692 4.41 26.97 -1.95
CA ASN A 692 2.95 27.05 -1.93
C ASN A 692 2.38 26.72 -0.54
N GLY A 693 1.32 27.41 -0.12
CA GLY A 693 0.52 27.02 1.04
C GLY A 693 -0.55 25.96 0.71
N ILE A 694 -1.38 25.65 1.71
CA ILE A 694 -2.64 24.91 1.56
C ILE A 694 -3.82 25.76 2.07
N ASP A 695 -5.03 25.48 1.60
CA ASP A 695 -6.23 26.09 2.18
C ASP A 695 -6.50 25.46 3.55
N THR A 696 -6.10 26.17 4.61
CA THR A 696 -6.23 25.73 6.01
C THR A 696 -7.64 25.86 6.59
N ASP A 697 -8.57 26.47 5.85
CA ASP A 697 -10.00 26.54 6.21
C ASP A 697 -10.70 25.27 5.72
N ALA A 698 -10.38 24.81 4.50
CA ALA A 698 -10.86 23.54 3.93
C ALA A 698 -10.17 22.33 4.57
N TRP A 699 -8.84 22.36 4.73
CA TRP A 699 -8.05 21.26 5.32
C TRP A 699 -7.87 21.47 6.83
N ASN A 700 -8.95 21.23 7.58
CA ASN A 700 -9.00 21.50 9.03
C ASN A 700 -9.69 20.36 9.82
N PRO A 701 -8.96 19.52 10.57
CA PRO A 701 -9.56 18.41 11.32
C PRO A 701 -10.53 18.83 12.45
N VAL A 702 -10.58 20.12 12.79
CA VAL A 702 -11.56 20.67 13.77
C VAL A 702 -12.94 20.88 13.13
N THR A 703 -13.01 21.17 11.83
CA THR A 703 -14.25 21.55 11.12
C THR A 703 -14.58 20.67 9.92
N ASP A 704 -13.68 19.78 9.50
CA ASP A 704 -13.87 18.82 8.41
C ASP A 704 -15.05 17.89 8.70
N THR A 705 -16.09 17.98 7.86
CA THR A 705 -17.34 17.22 7.94
C THR A 705 -17.27 15.85 7.27
N LEU A 706 -16.17 15.54 6.57
CA LEU A 706 -15.89 14.22 5.98
C LEU A 706 -15.21 13.29 6.98
N LEU A 707 -14.62 13.83 8.05
CA LEU A 707 -14.20 13.06 9.23
C LEU A 707 -15.41 12.52 10.01
N LYS A 708 -15.25 11.32 10.58
CA LYS A 708 -16.29 10.74 11.46
C LYS A 708 -16.32 11.44 12.82
N VAL A 709 -15.16 11.90 13.29
CA VAL A 709 -14.97 12.59 14.57
C VAL A 709 -13.92 13.68 14.38
N GLN A 710 -14.24 14.91 14.74
CA GLN A 710 -13.34 16.06 14.65
C GLN A 710 -12.27 16.00 15.76
N TYR A 711 -11.11 16.62 15.55
CA TYR A 711 -10.00 16.62 16.51
C TYR A 711 -9.06 17.81 16.29
N SER A 712 -8.14 18.06 17.23
CA SER A 712 -7.25 19.23 17.21
C SER A 712 -5.82 18.87 17.64
N ALA A 713 -4.90 19.83 17.54
CA ALA A 713 -3.53 19.65 18.06
C ALA A 713 -3.46 19.55 19.62
N ASN A 714 -4.58 19.80 20.32
CA ASN A 714 -4.67 19.70 21.79
C ASN A 714 -5.55 18.52 22.25
N ASP A 715 -6.36 17.94 21.36
CA ASP A 715 -7.12 16.71 21.58
C ASP A 715 -7.01 15.80 20.35
N LEU A 716 -6.36 14.65 20.52
CA LEU A 716 -6.10 13.67 19.47
C LEU A 716 -7.03 12.43 19.54
N GLN A 717 -8.03 12.40 20.44
CA GLN A 717 -8.91 11.24 20.57
C GLN A 717 -9.65 10.94 19.25
N GLY A 718 -10.23 11.96 18.63
CA GLY A 718 -10.92 11.82 17.34
C GLY A 718 -10.02 11.28 16.23
N LYS A 719 -8.70 11.52 16.27
CA LYS A 719 -7.73 10.94 15.33
C LYS A 719 -7.64 9.42 15.47
N ALA A 720 -7.62 8.91 16.70
CA ALA A 720 -7.63 7.47 16.98
C ALA A 720 -8.97 6.83 16.57
N GLU A 721 -10.09 7.52 16.81
CA GLU A 721 -11.42 7.05 16.39
C GLU A 721 -11.56 7.01 14.85
N ASN A 722 -11.02 8.00 14.13
CA ASN A 722 -10.94 7.96 12.67
C ASN A 722 -10.05 6.80 12.17
N LYS A 723 -8.90 6.52 12.81
CA LYS A 723 -8.04 5.35 12.48
C LYS A 723 -8.84 4.04 12.57
N ILE A 724 -9.64 3.88 13.62
CA ILE A 724 -10.50 2.70 13.81
C ILE A 724 -11.66 2.68 12.79
N ALA A 725 -12.29 3.82 12.52
CA ALA A 725 -13.38 3.92 11.55
C ALA A 725 -12.94 3.57 10.12
N THR A 726 -11.80 4.10 9.68
CA THR A 726 -11.20 3.80 8.38
C THR A 726 -10.84 2.33 8.25
N ARG A 727 -10.23 1.73 9.29
CA ARG A 727 -9.95 0.28 9.31
C ARG A 727 -11.21 -0.56 9.11
N ARG A 728 -12.27 -0.29 9.89
CA ARG A 728 -13.56 -1.01 9.78
C ARG A 728 -14.20 -0.84 8.40
N ARG A 729 -14.19 0.39 7.85
CA ARG A 729 -14.72 0.71 6.51
C ARG A 729 -13.99 -0.03 5.38
N LEU A 730 -12.71 -0.34 5.57
CA LEU A 730 -11.86 -0.98 4.55
C LEU A 730 -11.56 -2.46 4.83
N GLY A 731 -12.24 -3.07 5.82
CA GLY A 731 -12.05 -4.48 6.17
C GLY A 731 -10.69 -4.82 6.82
N LEU A 732 -9.91 -3.82 7.22
CA LEU A 732 -8.62 -4.03 7.89
C LEU A 732 -8.80 -4.43 9.35
N SER A 733 -7.89 -5.26 9.85
CA SER A 733 -7.90 -5.70 11.25
C SER A 733 -7.85 -4.51 12.22
N THR A 734 -8.73 -4.55 13.23
CA THR A 734 -8.73 -3.62 14.37
C THR A 734 -8.30 -4.30 15.67
N ALA A 735 -7.68 -5.49 15.61
CA ALA A 735 -7.27 -6.22 16.81
C ALA A 735 -6.18 -5.46 17.60
N ASP A 736 -5.20 -4.90 16.91
CA ASP A 736 -4.18 -4.04 17.52
C ASP A 736 -4.40 -2.55 17.18
N ALA A 737 -4.69 -1.75 18.20
CA ALA A 737 -4.82 -0.30 18.09
C ALA A 737 -3.46 0.41 17.84
N ARG A 738 -2.36 -0.14 18.38
CA ARG A 738 -0.98 0.35 18.23
C ARG A 738 -0.29 -0.14 16.95
N GLN A 739 -0.93 -0.98 16.13
CA GLN A 739 -0.38 -1.33 14.81
C GLN A 739 -0.27 -0.05 13.95
N PRO A 740 0.89 0.24 13.32
CA PRO A 740 1.03 1.38 12.40
C PRO A 740 0.04 1.32 11.23
N LEU A 741 -0.30 2.48 10.67
CA LEU A 741 -1.15 2.61 9.48
C LEU A 741 -0.53 3.66 8.56
N VAL A 742 0.11 3.21 7.48
CA VAL A 742 0.77 4.05 6.46
C VAL A 742 -0.26 4.39 5.38
N GLY A 743 -0.33 5.66 4.99
CA GLY A 743 -1.22 6.15 3.94
C GLY A 743 -0.44 6.78 2.79
N CYS A 744 -0.75 6.38 1.56
CA CYS A 744 -0.23 6.97 0.33
C CYS A 744 -1.40 7.46 -0.53
N ILE A 745 -1.46 8.76 -0.80
CA ILE A 745 -2.51 9.41 -1.59
C ILE A 745 -1.81 10.19 -2.70
N THR A 746 -1.94 9.75 -3.95
CA THR A 746 -1.21 10.31 -5.10
C THR A 746 -1.85 9.91 -6.43
N ARG A 747 -1.38 10.48 -7.54
CA ARG A 747 -1.52 9.89 -8.89
C ARG A 747 -0.41 8.85 -9.10
N LEU A 748 -0.71 7.73 -9.75
CA LEU A 748 0.27 6.69 -10.09
C LEU A 748 0.99 7.01 -11.41
N VAL A 749 1.96 7.94 -11.35
CA VAL A 749 2.81 8.36 -12.48
C VAL A 749 4.30 8.25 -12.12
N PRO A 750 5.24 8.10 -13.08
CA PRO A 750 6.66 7.89 -12.78
C PRO A 750 7.29 8.93 -11.83
N GLN A 751 6.90 10.21 -11.99
CA GLN A 751 7.31 11.33 -11.10
C GLN A 751 7.02 11.08 -9.60
N LYS A 752 6.08 10.19 -9.28
CA LYS A 752 5.67 9.85 -7.91
C LYS A 752 6.34 8.59 -7.36
N GLY A 753 7.36 8.06 -8.04
CA GLY A 753 8.16 6.94 -7.53
C GLY A 753 7.35 5.66 -7.35
N VAL A 754 6.54 5.27 -8.35
CA VAL A 754 5.61 4.12 -8.24
C VAL A 754 6.30 2.79 -7.88
N HIS A 755 7.59 2.63 -8.21
CA HIS A 755 8.41 1.49 -7.76
C HIS A 755 8.69 1.54 -6.25
N LEU A 756 9.01 2.72 -5.69
CA LEU A 756 9.16 2.95 -4.25
C LEU A 756 7.83 2.77 -3.50
N ILE A 757 6.70 3.18 -4.10
CA ILE A 757 5.37 2.93 -3.53
C ILE A 757 5.08 1.41 -3.48
N ARG A 758 5.38 0.67 -4.56
CA ARG A 758 5.26 -0.79 -4.59
C ARG A 758 6.09 -1.44 -3.49
N HIS A 759 7.35 -1.02 -3.33
CA HIS A 759 8.24 -1.51 -2.27
C HIS A 759 7.72 -1.19 -0.86
N ALA A 760 7.31 0.07 -0.62
CA ALA A 760 6.81 0.53 0.67
C ALA A 760 5.56 -0.23 1.16
N ILE A 761 4.73 -0.75 0.25
CA ILE A 761 3.61 -1.65 0.60
C ILE A 761 4.14 -2.93 1.26
N TYR A 762 5.08 -3.63 0.63
CA TYR A 762 5.64 -4.88 1.17
C TYR A 762 6.44 -4.62 2.44
N ARG A 763 7.33 -3.61 2.45
CA ARG A 763 8.12 -3.27 3.65
C ARG A 763 7.23 -2.88 4.84
N THR A 764 6.11 -2.19 4.60
CA THR A 764 5.13 -1.88 5.66
C THR A 764 4.52 -3.14 6.28
N LEU A 765 4.25 -4.17 5.47
CA LEU A 765 3.70 -5.45 5.94
C LEU A 765 4.76 -6.27 6.68
N GLU A 766 6.00 -6.33 6.16
CA GLU A 766 7.15 -6.97 6.83
C GLU A 766 7.44 -6.35 8.20
N LEU A 767 7.41 -5.03 8.30
CA LEU A 767 7.55 -4.30 9.57
C LEU A 767 6.30 -4.43 10.46
N GLY A 768 5.28 -5.20 10.08
CA GLY A 768 4.08 -5.47 10.89
C GLY A 768 3.08 -4.33 10.96
N GLY A 769 3.07 -3.42 9.99
CA GLY A 769 2.08 -2.34 9.84
C GLY A 769 0.93 -2.69 8.89
N GLN A 770 0.11 -1.69 8.58
CA GLN A 770 -0.92 -1.74 7.53
C GLN A 770 -0.67 -0.61 6.51
N PHE A 771 -0.95 -0.84 5.23
CA PHE A 771 -0.80 0.16 4.17
C PHE A 771 -2.13 0.50 3.49
N LEU A 772 -2.33 1.76 3.12
CA LEU A 772 -3.47 2.25 2.32
C LEU A 772 -2.96 3.04 1.12
N LEU A 773 -3.40 2.66 -0.09
CA LEU A 773 -3.08 3.37 -1.34
C LEU A 773 -4.35 3.93 -1.99
N LEU A 774 -4.38 5.24 -2.24
CA LEU A 774 -5.36 5.90 -3.10
C LEU A 774 -4.64 6.49 -4.32
N GLY A 775 -4.58 5.71 -5.40
CA GLY A 775 -3.76 6.00 -6.60
C GLY A 775 -4.36 6.98 -7.63
N SER A 776 -5.50 7.59 -7.32
CA SER A 776 -6.28 8.44 -8.24
C SER A 776 -6.53 9.86 -7.72
N SER A 777 -5.76 10.35 -6.74
CA SER A 777 -6.02 11.64 -6.11
C SER A 777 -5.37 12.81 -6.87
N PRO A 778 -6.13 13.89 -7.21
CA PRO A 778 -5.59 15.12 -7.79
C PRO A 778 -5.05 16.10 -6.73
N VAL A 779 -5.13 15.75 -5.44
CA VAL A 779 -4.73 16.63 -4.32
C VAL A 779 -3.22 16.91 -4.34
N ALA A 780 -2.85 18.19 -4.40
CA ALA A 780 -1.47 18.64 -4.27
C ALA A 780 -1.05 18.79 -2.79
N HIS A 781 0.24 19.02 -2.55
CA HIS A 781 0.78 19.38 -1.22
C HIS A 781 0.40 18.40 -0.08
N ILE A 782 0.27 17.12 -0.42
CA ILE A 782 -0.24 16.06 0.47
C ILE A 782 0.57 15.92 1.77
N GLN A 783 1.87 16.28 1.78
CA GLN A 783 2.69 16.27 2.99
C GLN A 783 2.27 17.34 4.01
N MET A 784 1.87 18.53 3.54
CA MET A 784 1.39 19.61 4.40
C MET A 784 -0.02 19.32 4.91
N ILE A 785 -0.87 18.70 4.09
CA ILE A 785 -2.18 18.19 4.52
C ILE A 785 -1.99 17.04 5.54
N ALA A 786 -1.02 16.15 5.33
CA ALA A 786 -0.71 15.08 6.26
C ALA A 786 -0.30 15.63 7.63
N MET A 787 0.68 16.54 7.70
CA MET A 787 1.10 17.20 8.95
C MET A 787 -0.03 17.99 9.62
N ARG A 788 -0.84 18.73 8.84
CA ARG A 788 -2.04 19.44 9.32
C ARG A 788 -3.08 18.52 9.98
N TYR A 789 -3.17 17.28 9.53
CA TYR A 789 -4.00 16.21 10.12
C TYR A 789 -3.19 15.32 11.09
N GLY A 790 -1.96 15.70 11.45
CA GLY A 790 -1.09 14.99 12.41
C GLY A 790 -0.61 13.62 11.92
N SER A 791 -0.52 13.42 10.61
CA SER A 791 0.04 12.22 9.98
C SER A 791 1.48 12.52 9.57
N ILE A 792 2.43 12.04 10.37
CA ILE A 792 3.85 12.30 10.18
C ILE A 792 4.29 11.86 8.76
N PRO A 793 4.90 12.74 7.95
CA PRO A 793 5.31 12.44 6.59
C PRO A 793 6.60 11.58 6.55
N ILE A 794 6.68 10.74 5.52
CA ILE A 794 7.92 10.09 5.09
C ILE A 794 8.16 10.51 3.63
N ALA A 795 9.27 11.21 3.37
CA ALA A 795 9.47 11.93 2.11
C ALA A 795 10.89 11.77 1.54
N ARG A 796 11.03 11.90 0.21
CA ARG A 796 12.34 12.05 -0.41
C ARG A 796 12.79 13.52 -0.32
N LYS A 797 14.05 13.81 0.05
CA LYS A 797 14.67 15.14 -0.05
C LYS A 797 14.81 15.52 -1.55
N THR A 798 13.79 16.17 -2.13
CA THR A 798 13.78 16.71 -3.51
C THR A 798 12.64 17.74 -3.66
N GLY A 799 12.88 18.80 -4.44
CA GLY A 799 11.93 19.90 -4.69
C GLY A 799 11.23 20.40 -3.42
N GLY A 800 9.95 20.73 -3.54
CA GLY A 800 9.14 21.23 -2.42
C GLY A 800 8.92 20.24 -1.26
N LEU A 801 9.37 18.98 -1.35
CA LEU A 801 9.43 18.10 -0.18
C LEU A 801 10.64 18.43 0.71
N ASN A 802 11.78 18.78 0.12
CA ASN A 802 12.96 19.23 0.86
C ASN A 802 12.72 20.57 1.58
N ASP A 803 11.85 21.42 1.03
CA ASP A 803 11.46 22.71 1.62
C ASP A 803 10.35 22.60 2.69
N SER A 804 9.79 21.41 2.95
CA SER A 804 8.65 21.25 3.87
C SER A 804 8.70 20.03 4.81
N VAL A 805 9.54 19.03 4.53
CA VAL A 805 9.74 17.86 5.40
C VAL A 805 11.19 17.77 5.83
N PHE A 806 11.40 17.86 7.14
CA PHE A 806 12.68 17.94 7.82
C PHE A 806 12.82 16.75 8.76
N ASP A 807 13.95 16.04 8.68
CA ASP A 807 14.14 14.78 9.40
C ASP A 807 14.29 15.00 10.91
N VAL A 808 13.64 14.15 11.72
CA VAL A 808 13.73 14.19 13.18
C VAL A 808 15.00 13.55 13.76
N ASP A 809 15.69 12.72 12.98
CA ASP A 809 16.96 12.11 13.39
C ASP A 809 18.19 12.82 12.77
N ASP A 810 18.03 14.08 12.31
CA ASP A 810 19.06 14.91 11.68
C ASP A 810 19.38 16.10 12.61
N ASP A 811 20.38 15.94 13.47
CA ASP A 811 20.82 16.90 14.50
C ASP A 811 21.28 18.26 13.92
N THR A 812 21.53 18.33 12.60
CA THR A 812 21.88 19.60 11.93
C THR A 812 20.66 20.51 11.75
N ILE A 813 19.45 19.96 11.82
CA ILE A 813 18.19 20.67 11.67
C ILE A 813 17.72 21.17 13.05
N PRO A 814 17.51 22.49 13.24
CA PRO A 814 16.99 23.00 14.50
C PRO A 814 15.67 22.34 14.91
N LEU A 815 15.58 21.92 16.18
CA LEU A 815 14.47 21.14 16.77
C LEU A 815 13.06 21.71 16.48
N GLN A 816 12.95 23.02 16.22
CA GLN A 816 11.70 23.67 15.81
C GLN A 816 11.19 23.27 14.41
N PHE A 817 12.06 22.86 13.48
CA PHE A 817 11.69 22.54 12.09
C PHE A 817 11.47 21.04 11.84
N GLN A 818 12.22 20.16 12.53
CA GLN A 818 12.14 18.69 12.44
C GLN A 818 10.69 18.16 12.54
N ASN A 819 10.12 17.60 11.46
CA ASN A 819 8.68 17.30 11.35
C ASN A 819 8.36 16.00 10.58
N GLY A 820 9.33 15.13 10.33
CA GLY A 820 9.08 13.85 9.67
C GLY A 820 10.32 13.00 9.48
N TYR A 821 10.25 12.07 8.54
CA TYR A 821 11.36 11.19 8.17
C TYR A 821 11.70 11.37 6.69
N THR A 822 12.99 11.36 6.37
CA THR A 822 13.47 11.65 5.02
C THR A 822 14.47 10.64 4.49
N PHE A 823 14.63 10.62 3.18
CA PHE A 823 15.69 9.87 2.49
C PHE A 823 16.12 10.59 1.21
N LEU A 824 17.36 10.38 0.77
CA LEU A 824 17.94 11.07 -0.40
C LEU A 824 17.82 10.25 -1.69
N ASN A 825 18.30 9.00 -1.64
CA ASN A 825 18.37 8.11 -2.81
C ASN A 825 16.97 7.59 -3.18
N PRO A 826 16.58 7.59 -4.47
CA PRO A 826 15.31 7.01 -4.91
C PRO A 826 15.43 5.47 -5.04
N ASP A 827 15.86 4.80 -3.98
CA ASP A 827 16.05 3.36 -3.91
C ASP A 827 15.34 2.72 -2.71
N GLU A 828 15.25 1.40 -2.71
CA GLU A 828 14.59 0.62 -1.65
C GLU A 828 15.30 0.78 -0.30
N LYS A 829 16.62 1.06 -0.30
CA LYS A 829 17.43 1.27 0.92
C LYS A 829 17.11 2.60 1.61
N GLY A 830 16.92 3.67 0.85
CA GLY A 830 16.48 4.97 1.36
C GLY A 830 15.08 4.89 1.98
N VAL A 831 14.14 4.24 1.27
CA VAL A 831 12.79 3.99 1.79
C VAL A 831 12.82 3.15 3.07
N ASN A 832 13.60 2.06 3.09
CA ASN A 832 13.76 1.21 4.28
C ASN A 832 14.26 2.01 5.49
N SER A 833 15.35 2.78 5.32
CA SER A 833 15.93 3.59 6.40
C SER A 833 14.92 4.56 7.02
N ALA A 834 14.18 5.31 6.20
CA ALA A 834 13.19 6.26 6.72
C ALA A 834 11.96 5.56 7.36
N LEU A 835 11.49 4.45 6.77
CA LEU A 835 10.33 3.71 7.26
C LEU A 835 10.63 2.97 8.57
N GLU A 836 11.83 2.40 8.72
CA GLU A 836 12.27 1.70 9.92
C GLU A 836 12.45 2.64 11.10
N ARG A 837 13.08 3.81 10.89
CA ARG A 837 13.20 4.86 11.91
C ARG A 837 11.82 5.33 12.39
N ALA A 838 10.91 5.62 11.46
CA ALA A 838 9.52 5.99 11.77
C ALA A 838 8.77 4.91 12.56
N PHE A 839 8.89 3.63 12.18
CA PHE A 839 8.21 2.52 12.87
C PHE A 839 8.78 2.26 14.26
N ASN A 840 10.10 2.40 14.44
CA ASN A 840 10.76 2.23 15.72
C ASN A 840 10.35 3.36 16.69
N TYR A 841 10.34 4.62 16.24
CA TYR A 841 9.89 5.75 17.06
C TYR A 841 8.40 5.62 17.44
N TYR A 842 7.53 5.27 16.47
CA TYR A 842 6.09 5.04 16.69
C TYR A 842 5.80 4.00 17.79
N ARG A 843 6.60 2.93 17.83
CA ARG A 843 6.41 1.82 18.78
C ARG A 843 7.03 2.09 20.14
N ASN A 844 8.27 2.59 20.14
CA ASN A 844 9.12 2.61 21.33
C ASN A 844 8.98 3.94 22.10
N ASN A 845 8.56 5.02 21.44
CA ASN A 845 8.35 6.32 22.08
C ASN A 845 6.96 6.92 21.75
N PRO A 846 5.87 6.37 22.34
CA PRO A 846 4.51 6.84 22.05
C PRO A 846 4.27 8.29 22.51
N GLU A 847 4.95 8.75 23.57
CA GLU A 847 4.83 10.13 24.06
C GLU A 847 5.54 11.12 23.14
N GLY A 848 6.77 10.81 22.70
CA GLY A 848 7.50 11.58 21.69
C GLY A 848 6.77 11.61 20.34
N TRP A 849 6.22 10.48 19.90
CA TRP A 849 5.35 10.45 18.71
C TRP A 849 4.13 11.35 18.88
N GLN A 850 3.49 11.34 20.06
CA GLN A 850 2.35 12.24 20.31
C GLN A 850 2.78 13.72 20.29
N GLN A 851 3.92 14.07 20.88
CA GLN A 851 4.45 15.44 20.83
C GLN A 851 4.77 15.88 19.40
N LEU A 852 5.38 15.02 18.58
CA LEU A 852 5.63 15.27 17.16
C LEU A 852 4.32 15.50 16.39
N VAL A 853 3.30 14.65 16.59
CA VAL A 853 1.95 14.83 16.00
C VAL A 853 1.32 16.15 16.43
N GLN A 854 1.44 16.54 17.69
CA GLN A 854 0.91 17.83 18.19
C GLN A 854 1.69 19.04 17.66
N LYS A 855 2.99 18.88 17.37
CA LYS A 855 3.83 19.89 16.74
C LYS A 855 3.45 20.09 15.27
N ASP A 856 3.40 19.03 14.49
CA ASP A 856 3.03 19.05 13.06
C ASP A 856 1.70 19.76 12.81
N MET A 857 0.68 19.46 13.63
CA MET A 857 -0.64 20.09 13.55
C MET A 857 -0.66 21.58 13.93
N LYS A 858 0.42 22.11 14.52
CA LYS A 858 0.60 23.52 14.89
C LYS A 858 1.51 24.29 13.90
N ILE A 859 2.12 23.62 12.93
CA ILE A 859 2.88 24.30 11.88
C ILE A 859 1.90 25.06 10.97
N ASP A 860 2.21 26.33 10.67
CA ASP A 860 1.45 27.12 9.73
C ASP A 860 1.85 26.77 8.29
N PHE A 861 0.94 26.07 7.59
CA PHE A 861 1.02 25.80 6.15
C PHE A 861 0.01 26.65 5.36
N SER A 862 -0.56 27.70 5.95
CA SER A 862 -1.53 28.56 5.26
C SER A 862 -0.88 29.35 4.11
N TRP A 863 -1.72 29.83 3.20
CA TRP A 863 -1.29 30.72 2.13
C TRP A 863 -0.81 32.10 2.60
N GLU A 864 -0.96 32.46 3.87
CA GLU A 864 -0.66 33.82 4.37
C GLU A 864 0.84 34.17 4.23
N SER A 865 1.72 33.23 4.62
CA SER A 865 3.19 33.38 4.49
C SER A 865 3.65 33.46 3.03
N SER A 866 3.07 32.63 2.16
CA SER A 866 3.37 32.62 0.73
C SER A 866 2.83 33.87 0.02
N ALA A 867 1.61 34.29 0.34
CA ALA A 867 0.97 35.47 -0.24
C ALA A 867 1.72 36.76 0.14
N SER A 868 2.23 36.86 1.37
CA SER A 868 3.08 37.99 1.78
C SER A 868 4.35 38.12 0.94
N GLN A 869 4.91 37.01 0.42
CA GLN A 869 6.08 37.04 -0.47
C GLN A 869 5.69 37.45 -1.91
N TYR A 870 4.56 36.96 -2.41
CA TYR A 870 4.01 37.39 -3.71
C TYR A 870 3.70 38.90 -3.71
N GLU A 871 3.02 39.38 -2.67
CA GLU A 871 2.71 40.80 -2.47
C GLU A 871 3.98 41.67 -2.42
N GLU A 872 5.01 41.24 -1.70
CA GLU A 872 6.28 41.99 -1.64
C GLU A 872 6.92 42.12 -3.03
N LEU A 873 6.89 41.06 -3.84
CA LEU A 873 7.36 41.09 -5.24
C LEU A 873 6.48 41.99 -6.13
N TYR A 874 5.17 41.98 -5.95
CA TYR A 874 4.23 42.83 -6.68
C TYR A 874 4.52 44.30 -6.40
N SER A 875 4.51 44.71 -5.14
CA SER A 875 4.76 46.09 -4.71
C SER A 875 6.17 46.57 -5.10
N LYS A 876 7.21 45.72 -4.98
CA LYS A 876 8.55 46.02 -5.51
C LYS A 876 8.60 46.18 -7.04
N SER A 877 7.73 45.50 -7.78
CA SER A 877 7.67 45.59 -9.24
C SER A 877 6.89 46.81 -9.72
N VAL A 878 5.77 47.16 -9.04
CA VAL A 878 4.95 48.34 -9.32
C VAL A 878 5.73 49.62 -9.03
N ALA A 879 6.34 49.75 -7.85
CA ALA A 879 7.12 50.93 -7.47
C ALA A 879 8.30 51.21 -8.44
N ARG A 880 8.90 50.17 -9.02
CA ARG A 880 9.93 50.31 -10.08
C ARG A 880 9.36 50.90 -11.37
N GLN A 881 8.12 50.60 -11.74
CA GLN A 881 7.46 51.21 -12.89
C GLN A 881 7.17 52.69 -12.62
N GLU A 882 6.63 53.04 -11.45
CA GLU A 882 6.38 54.43 -11.06
C GLU A 882 7.66 55.27 -11.10
N GLN A 883 8.76 54.78 -10.52
CA GLN A 883 10.07 55.43 -10.57
C GLN A 883 10.58 55.62 -12.00
N GLN A 884 10.39 54.64 -12.89
CA GLN A 884 10.75 54.76 -14.30
C GLN A 884 9.85 55.77 -15.04
N GLN A 885 8.55 55.77 -14.78
CA GLN A 885 7.57 56.69 -15.36
C GLN A 885 7.89 58.15 -14.97
N VAL A 886 8.18 58.38 -13.68
CA VAL A 886 8.60 59.68 -13.14
C VAL A 886 9.94 60.11 -13.77
N SER A 887 10.93 59.22 -13.83
CA SER A 887 12.24 59.50 -14.45
C SER A 887 12.14 59.81 -15.96
N LEU A 888 11.17 59.23 -16.67
CA LEU A 888 10.90 59.53 -18.07
C LEU A 888 10.16 60.86 -18.25
N ASN A 889 9.30 61.23 -17.31
CA ASN A 889 8.59 62.51 -17.32
C ASN A 889 9.51 63.68 -16.94
N TYR A 890 10.49 63.49 -16.05
CA TYR A 890 11.53 64.49 -15.75
C TYR A 890 12.59 64.65 -16.87
N ARG A 891 12.55 63.80 -17.91
CA ARG A 891 13.45 63.85 -19.08
C ARG A 891 12.75 64.34 -20.36
N LYS A 892 11.53 64.86 -20.23
CA LYS A 892 10.70 65.42 -21.32
C LYS A 892 10.37 66.87 -21.03
#